data_AF-A0A8H6KJ05-F1
#
_entry.id   AF-A0A8H6KJ05-F1
#
_cell.length_a   1.000
_cell.length_b   1.000
_cell.length_c   1.000
_cell.angle_alpha   90.00
_cell.angle_beta   90.00
_cell.angle_gamma   90.00
#
_symmetry.space_group_name_H-M   'P 1'
#
loop_
_entity.id
_entity.type
_entity.pdbx_description
1 polymer ?
#
loop_
_entity_poly.entity_id
_entity_poly.type
_entity_poly.pdbx_seq_one_letter_code
_entity_poly.pdbx_strand_id
1 'polypeptide(L)'
;MADQQPPARGWLNWANPHDPEATDPELLKENSKIRSFTAAGHKYSGIRIFYRSHPKADQLPKPPLPLLVFIHGLGGSVAQFHTLLKSLTSMSSCLAIDLPGCGRSEFTQTAWDAYTPQALVELLEVIIDEYRQKEPDRNVVLVGHSMGTALCAQLASRSTPHKTELQRHIVGLVAICPIGKPPSEIQVLKMLLCLPGWLFDLYRAYDTWGGLHSASVSRFVGSQADDESRRLQLRFNKQSRTPVFRRMAWGFLIPTNKNGTTTYGVPGRDVWASVDVPVYLVGGQDDHITKPEQVSDVEDYLSGGMPPSPDTGDDDTETSGDSPAFVDTPKSPEDLVAETIDDLRDEDFQRVKRPNEDVNEDPSTPQESPANIPPQPRRPTKVVKSIIMRSPANHALLFMPSTARTLAGLVSDFLTEHVTGRYSLAWQLQYLSRGGKWDVKNLAKWKAKVPVSDPIGPKGKPAIFRAMKTLREVDDVHCPAEFVRNWGGVIKDVIDISQDQPVYDPRTMEKNKVHYHKFPTVSKIPPTEAQVAEFNSIVDKLREEHKTRAKEEGWQDVDGSNQVIGVHCHYGSNRTGYFLVCYLVDRCGVDVQEAIDIFAKARPNGIRHEHFIDRLHCRKSGLAESSEEISKRGDAEQDSKKNVGE
;
A
#
# COMPACT_ATOMS: atom_id res chain seq x y z
N MET A 1 -9.64 4.88 53.03
CA MET A 1 -9.42 3.42 52.91
C MET A 1 -10.28 2.97 51.75
N ALA A 2 -9.62 2.68 50.63
CA ALA A 2 -10.25 2.34 49.37
C ALA A 2 -10.38 0.82 49.28
N ASP A 3 -11.59 0.32 49.08
CA ASP A 3 -11.83 -1.09 48.80
C ASP A 3 -11.36 -1.40 47.37
N GLN A 4 -10.18 -2.01 47.29
CA GLN A 4 -9.76 -2.76 46.11
C GLN A 4 -10.44 -4.13 46.16
N GLN A 5 -11.42 -4.36 45.28
CA GLN A 5 -11.83 -5.73 44.98
C GLN A 5 -10.74 -6.39 44.12
N PRO A 6 -10.25 -7.60 44.49
CA PRO A 6 -9.30 -8.33 43.68
C PRO A 6 -10.02 -8.93 42.45
N PRO A 7 -9.36 -9.06 41.29
CA PRO A 7 -9.96 -9.72 40.15
C PRO A 7 -10.12 -11.21 40.45
N ALA A 8 -11.37 -11.70 40.34
CA ALA A 8 -11.69 -13.11 40.45
C ALA A 8 -10.94 -13.91 39.37
N ARG A 9 -9.92 -14.65 39.79
CA ARG A 9 -9.32 -15.74 38.99
C ARG A 9 -10.27 -16.93 39.07
N GLY A 10 -10.90 -17.28 37.95
CA GLY A 10 -11.58 -18.57 37.86
C GLY A 10 -12.27 -18.90 36.53
N TRP A 11 -11.66 -19.87 35.83
CA TRP A 11 -12.28 -20.90 34.97
C TRP A 11 -12.75 -20.52 33.54
N LEU A 12 -12.15 -21.22 32.55
CA LEU A 12 -12.23 -21.10 31.07
C LEU A 12 -11.77 -19.76 30.47
N ASN A 13 -10.47 -19.67 30.17
CA ASN A 13 -9.92 -18.63 29.31
C ASN A 13 -10.27 -18.96 27.83
N TRP A 14 -11.53 -18.75 27.42
CA TRP A 14 -11.86 -18.74 26.00
C TRP A 14 -11.21 -17.49 25.41
N ALA A 15 -10.06 -17.63 24.75
CA ALA A 15 -9.39 -16.52 24.09
C ALA A 15 -10.42 -15.81 23.19
N ASN A 16 -10.63 -14.51 23.40
CA ASN A 16 -11.55 -13.73 22.57
C ASN A 16 -11.06 -13.82 21.12
N PRO A 17 -11.80 -14.49 20.20
CA PRO A 17 -11.34 -14.73 18.84
C PRO A 17 -11.24 -13.43 18.00
N HIS A 18 -11.72 -12.32 18.55
CA HIS A 18 -11.66 -10.99 17.95
C HIS A 18 -10.68 -10.06 18.65
N ASP A 19 -9.87 -10.56 19.59
CA ASP A 19 -8.84 -9.76 20.26
C ASP A 19 -7.87 -9.15 19.20
N PRO A 20 -7.72 -7.82 19.15
CA PRO A 20 -6.73 -7.17 18.29
C PRO A 20 -5.31 -7.74 18.45
N GLU A 21 -4.92 -8.18 19.65
CA GLU A 21 -3.59 -8.75 19.88
C GLU A 21 -3.41 -10.11 19.17
N ALA A 22 -4.42 -10.97 19.24
CA ALA A 22 -4.40 -12.26 18.55
C ALA A 22 -4.50 -12.08 17.02
N THR A 23 -5.37 -11.16 16.58
CA THR A 23 -5.79 -11.03 15.17
C THR A 23 -4.93 -10.09 14.32
N ASP A 24 -4.05 -9.27 14.94
CA ASP A 24 -3.13 -8.40 14.21
C ASP A 24 -2.23 -9.22 13.25
N PRO A 25 -2.10 -8.81 11.98
CA PRO A 25 -1.12 -9.37 11.06
C PRO A 25 0.32 -9.16 11.54
N GLU A 26 1.23 -10.04 11.12
CA GLU A 26 2.66 -10.02 11.51
C GLU A 26 3.31 -8.64 11.27
N LEU A 27 3.05 -8.02 10.12
CA LEU A 27 3.54 -6.67 9.81
C LEU A 27 3.20 -5.65 10.91
N LEU A 28 1.99 -5.70 11.45
CA LEU A 28 1.57 -4.78 12.52
C LEU A 28 2.18 -5.17 13.86
N LYS A 29 2.27 -6.48 14.16
CA LYS A 29 2.87 -6.97 15.40
C LYS A 29 4.34 -6.55 15.54
N GLU A 30 5.12 -6.67 14.47
CA GLU A 30 6.56 -6.38 14.48
C GLU A 30 6.89 -4.89 14.52
N ASN A 31 6.01 -4.04 13.97
CA ASN A 31 6.31 -2.62 13.73
C ASN A 31 5.44 -1.67 14.58
N SER A 32 4.69 -2.19 15.54
CA SER A 32 3.87 -1.38 16.45
C SER A 32 4.51 -1.23 17.83
N LYS A 33 4.40 -0.03 18.40
CA LYS A 33 4.80 0.28 19.78
C LYS A 33 3.66 0.98 20.49
N ILE A 34 3.48 0.68 21.77
CA ILE A 34 2.50 1.35 22.64
C ILE A 34 3.24 2.47 23.39
N ARG A 35 2.75 3.70 23.32
CA ARG A 35 3.39 4.89 23.91
C ARG A 35 2.37 5.85 24.50
N SER A 36 2.80 6.70 25.42
CA SER A 36 1.96 7.73 26.03
C SER A 36 2.25 9.11 25.46
N PHE A 37 1.20 9.92 25.29
CA PHE A 37 1.28 11.27 24.75
C PHE A 37 0.42 12.23 25.58
N THR A 38 0.76 13.51 25.57
CA THR A 38 -0.04 14.56 26.25
C THR A 38 -0.42 15.63 25.24
N ALA A 39 -1.72 15.84 25.06
CA ALA A 39 -2.29 16.80 24.12
C ALA A 39 -3.66 17.26 24.62
N ALA A 40 -4.06 18.48 24.27
CA ALA A 40 -5.34 19.10 24.61
C ALA A 40 -5.66 19.05 26.12
N GLY A 41 -4.64 19.18 26.98
CA GLY A 41 -4.80 19.07 28.44
C GLY A 41 -5.04 17.66 28.97
N HIS A 42 -4.99 16.63 28.11
CA HIS A 42 -5.20 15.24 28.48
C HIS A 42 -3.93 14.40 28.27
N LYS A 43 -3.72 13.45 29.18
CA LYS A 43 -2.67 12.42 29.04
C LYS A 43 -3.30 11.14 28.48
N TYR A 44 -2.96 10.83 27.24
CA TYR A 44 -3.35 9.60 26.58
C TYR A 44 -2.28 8.55 26.84
N SER A 45 -2.55 7.64 27.77
CA SER A 45 -1.66 6.51 28.02
C SER A 45 -2.02 5.36 27.10
N GLY A 46 -1.00 4.70 26.56
CA GLY A 46 -1.19 3.45 25.82
C GLY A 46 -1.67 3.59 24.37
N ILE A 47 -1.20 4.58 23.61
CA ILE A 47 -1.52 4.74 22.18
C ILE A 47 -0.65 3.81 21.32
N ARG A 48 -1.27 2.98 20.47
CA ARG A 48 -0.57 2.15 19.47
C ARG A 48 -0.10 3.02 18.32
N ILE A 49 1.21 3.02 18.09
CA ILE A 49 1.89 3.64 16.96
C ILE A 49 2.54 2.56 16.11
N PHE A 50 2.04 2.35 14.90
CA PHE A 50 2.75 1.60 13.86
C PHE A 50 3.75 2.54 13.18
N TYR A 51 5.02 2.15 13.13
CA TYR A 51 6.04 2.85 12.37
C TYR A 51 6.97 1.86 11.68
N ARG A 52 7.01 1.93 10.35
CA ARG A 52 7.95 1.18 9.53
C ARG A 52 8.77 2.14 8.69
N SER A 53 10.07 2.18 8.96
CA SER A 53 11.01 2.96 8.15
C SER A 53 11.13 2.35 6.75
N HIS A 54 11.33 3.19 5.74
CA HIS A 54 11.69 2.71 4.41
C HIS A 54 12.98 1.88 4.49
N PRO A 55 13.03 0.64 3.95
CA PRO A 55 14.16 -0.28 4.12
C PRO A 55 15.52 0.27 3.63
N LYS A 56 15.47 1.21 2.69
CA LYS A 56 16.65 1.84 2.09
C LYS A 56 16.64 3.37 2.27
N ALA A 57 16.02 3.87 3.34
CA ALA A 57 15.89 5.31 3.61
C ALA A 57 17.23 6.05 3.55
N ASP A 58 18.29 5.47 4.13
CA ASP A 58 19.62 6.08 4.20
C ASP A 58 20.36 6.13 2.85
N GLN A 59 19.92 5.33 1.88
CA GLN A 59 20.52 5.26 0.55
C GLN A 59 19.81 6.15 -0.47
N LEU A 60 18.68 6.76 -0.10
CA LEU A 60 17.92 7.67 -0.97
C LEU A 60 18.41 9.13 -0.82
N PRO A 61 18.21 9.99 -1.82
CA PRO A 61 18.71 11.36 -1.77
C PRO A 61 17.96 12.18 -0.72
N LYS A 62 18.65 13.17 -0.15
CA LYS A 62 18.04 14.16 0.75
C LYS A 62 17.32 15.27 -0.07
N PRO A 63 16.34 15.98 0.51
CA PRO A 63 15.66 15.68 1.78
C PRO A 63 14.94 14.32 1.72
N PRO A 64 14.69 13.66 2.87
CA PRO A 64 14.04 12.36 2.91
C PRO A 64 12.67 12.37 2.23
N LEU A 65 12.25 11.22 1.70
CA LEU A 65 10.89 11.05 1.17
C LEU A 65 9.84 11.47 2.22
N PRO A 66 8.73 12.10 1.79
CA PRO A 66 7.71 12.48 2.75
C PRO A 66 7.11 11.25 3.45
N LEU A 67 6.88 11.37 4.75
CA LEU A 67 6.28 10.34 5.60
C LEU A 67 4.81 10.14 5.22
N LEU A 68 4.39 8.89 4.97
CA LEU A 68 2.98 8.56 4.79
C LEU A 68 2.32 8.31 6.14
N VAL A 69 1.29 9.08 6.48
CA VAL A 69 0.59 8.99 7.77
C VAL A 69 -0.83 8.49 7.58
N PHE A 70 -1.21 7.39 8.22
CA PHE A 70 -2.52 6.75 8.06
C PHE A 70 -3.40 6.95 9.29
N ILE A 71 -4.56 7.58 9.09
CA ILE A 71 -5.53 7.91 10.15
C ILE A 71 -6.87 7.22 9.84
N HIS A 72 -7.29 6.33 10.74
CA HIS A 72 -8.50 5.52 10.55
C HIS A 72 -9.78 6.28 10.91
N GLY A 73 -10.91 5.76 10.43
CA GLY A 73 -12.25 6.29 10.69
C GLY A 73 -12.84 5.89 12.04
N LEU A 74 -14.09 6.30 12.26
CA LEU A 74 -14.85 6.01 13.47
C LEU A 74 -15.03 4.50 13.67
N GLY A 75 -14.72 4.00 14.87
CA GLY A 75 -14.80 2.56 15.19
C GLY A 75 -13.75 1.70 14.48
N GLY A 76 -12.83 2.32 13.73
CA GLY A 76 -11.76 1.68 13.00
C GLY A 76 -10.50 1.40 13.83
N SER A 77 -9.45 0.96 13.12
CA SER A 77 -8.09 0.84 13.66
C SER A 77 -7.07 0.81 12.52
N VAL A 78 -5.78 0.90 12.85
CA VAL A 78 -4.66 0.72 11.90
C VAL A 78 -4.77 -0.59 11.11
N ALA A 79 -5.40 -1.63 11.67
CA ALA A 79 -5.56 -2.92 10.99
C ALA A 79 -6.36 -2.82 9.68
N GLN A 80 -7.25 -1.83 9.54
CA GLN A 80 -7.98 -1.60 8.29
C GLN A 80 -7.08 -1.15 7.13
N PHE A 81 -5.93 -0.53 7.44
CA PHE A 81 -4.95 -0.13 6.42
C PHE A 81 -3.95 -1.24 6.08
N HIS A 82 -4.07 -2.45 6.64
CA HIS A 82 -3.02 -3.47 6.50
C HIS A 82 -2.61 -3.73 5.03
N THR A 83 -3.57 -3.88 4.12
CA THR A 83 -3.31 -4.11 2.69
C THR A 83 -2.62 -2.92 2.02
N LEU A 84 -3.01 -1.70 2.37
CA LEU A 84 -2.38 -0.46 1.90
C LEU A 84 -0.96 -0.33 2.45
N LEU A 85 -0.75 -0.54 3.75
CA LEU A 85 0.56 -0.50 4.39
C LEU A 85 1.52 -1.53 3.79
N LYS A 86 1.03 -2.75 3.50
CA LYS A 86 1.84 -3.79 2.84
C LYS A 86 2.39 -3.32 1.49
N SER A 87 1.62 -2.51 0.76
CA SER A 87 2.00 -1.97 -0.54
C SER A 87 2.88 -0.72 -0.43
N LEU A 88 2.46 0.25 0.38
CA LEU A 88 3.07 1.59 0.45
C LEU A 88 4.33 1.68 1.32
N THR A 89 4.58 0.71 2.21
CA THR A 89 5.84 0.66 2.99
C THR A 89 7.09 0.40 2.14
N SER A 90 6.91 -0.05 0.89
CA SER A 90 7.99 -0.17 -0.09
C SER A 90 8.32 1.16 -0.78
N MET A 91 7.41 2.13 -0.72
CA MET A 91 7.56 3.44 -1.35
C MET A 91 8.15 4.47 -0.39
N SER A 92 7.73 4.47 0.87
CA SER A 92 8.18 5.44 1.87
C SER A 92 8.04 4.90 3.30
N SER A 93 8.63 5.62 4.25
CA SER A 93 8.38 5.40 5.67
C SER A 93 6.91 5.66 5.97
N CYS A 94 6.27 4.71 6.65
CA CYS A 94 4.84 4.77 6.99
C CYS A 94 4.64 4.86 8.50
N LEU A 95 3.75 5.76 8.92
CA LEU A 95 3.29 5.95 10.28
C LEU A 95 1.76 5.72 10.30
N ALA A 96 1.26 4.88 11.18
CA ALA A 96 -0.17 4.70 11.36
C ALA A 96 -0.51 4.71 12.86
N ILE A 97 -1.61 5.37 13.22
CA ILE A 97 -1.93 5.68 14.62
C ILE A 97 -3.32 5.13 14.93
N ASP A 98 -3.43 4.32 15.97
CA ASP A 98 -4.74 4.02 16.55
C ASP A 98 -5.18 5.19 17.42
N LEU A 99 -6.36 5.73 17.15
CA LEU A 99 -6.97 6.76 18.00
C LEU A 99 -7.19 6.22 19.44
N PRO A 100 -7.29 7.08 20.46
CA PRO A 100 -7.44 6.65 21.85
C PRO A 100 -8.59 5.64 22.03
N GLY A 101 -8.31 4.49 22.64
CA GLY A 101 -9.30 3.42 22.86
C GLY A 101 -9.73 2.63 21.61
N CYS A 102 -9.18 2.91 20.42
CA CYS A 102 -9.39 2.15 19.19
C CYS A 102 -8.29 1.11 18.98
N GLY A 103 -8.61 0.00 18.30
CA GLY A 103 -7.65 -1.08 18.05
C GLY A 103 -6.95 -1.57 19.33
N ARG A 104 -5.63 -1.41 19.38
CA ARG A 104 -4.79 -1.73 20.54
C ARG A 104 -4.45 -0.52 21.41
N SER A 105 -4.89 0.68 21.03
CA SER A 105 -4.79 1.84 21.92
C SER A 105 -5.66 1.63 23.17
N GLU A 106 -5.10 1.93 24.33
CA GLU A 106 -5.81 1.84 25.60
C GLU A 106 -6.87 2.93 25.71
N PHE A 107 -7.94 2.62 26.46
CA PHE A 107 -9.02 3.56 26.78
C PHE A 107 -8.78 4.14 28.17
N THR A 108 -7.72 4.95 28.32
CA THR A 108 -7.30 5.48 29.62
C THR A 108 -8.01 6.78 30.00
N GLN A 109 -8.30 7.64 29.02
CA GLN A 109 -9.06 8.86 29.24
C GLN A 109 -10.55 8.61 29.00
N THR A 110 -11.40 9.00 29.96
CA THR A 110 -12.86 8.78 29.88
C THR A 110 -13.66 10.07 29.73
N ALA A 111 -13.02 11.23 29.83
CA ALA A 111 -13.62 12.52 29.59
C ALA A 111 -14.08 12.65 28.12
N TRP A 112 -15.22 13.32 27.86
CA TRP A 112 -15.81 13.41 26.52
C TRP A 112 -15.09 14.42 25.62
N ASP A 113 -14.60 15.51 26.21
CA ASP A 113 -13.79 16.55 25.58
C ASP A 113 -12.49 16.00 24.96
N ALA A 114 -11.91 14.96 25.58
CA ALA A 114 -10.72 14.27 25.08
C ALA A 114 -10.91 13.52 23.74
N TYR A 115 -12.14 13.43 23.24
CA TYR A 115 -12.51 12.75 21.98
C TYR A 115 -13.13 13.70 20.96
N THR A 116 -13.08 15.01 21.23
CA THR A 116 -13.48 16.02 20.25
C THR A 116 -12.52 16.01 19.05
N PRO A 117 -12.96 16.41 17.85
CA PRO A 117 -12.09 16.47 16.67
C PRO A 117 -10.80 17.26 16.95
N GLN A 118 -10.91 18.36 17.69
CA GLN A 118 -9.81 19.23 18.08
C GLN A 118 -8.80 18.54 18.99
N ALA A 119 -9.27 17.87 20.05
CA ALA A 119 -8.38 17.12 20.94
C ALA A 119 -7.67 15.97 20.21
N LEU A 120 -8.38 15.29 19.30
CA LEU A 120 -7.80 14.25 18.46
C LEU A 120 -6.80 14.80 17.43
N VAL A 121 -7.10 15.94 16.80
CA VAL A 121 -6.18 16.64 15.88
C VAL A 121 -4.92 17.07 16.60
N GLU A 122 -5.02 17.70 17.78
CA GLU A 122 -3.85 18.10 18.56
C GLU A 122 -3.00 16.89 18.98
N LEU A 123 -3.64 15.78 19.38
CA LEU A 123 -2.94 14.54 19.69
C LEU A 123 -2.19 13.98 18.47
N LEU A 124 -2.87 13.90 17.32
CA LEU A 124 -2.26 13.46 16.08
C LEU A 124 -1.11 14.38 15.66
N GLU A 125 -1.29 15.69 15.77
CA GLU A 125 -0.29 16.69 15.46
C GLU A 125 1.00 16.47 16.27
N VAL A 126 0.88 16.34 17.60
CA VAL A 126 2.02 16.06 18.49
C VAL A 126 2.73 14.76 18.11
N ILE A 127 1.98 13.69 17.84
CA ILE A 127 2.56 12.40 17.48
C ILE A 127 3.27 12.48 16.13
N ILE A 128 2.62 13.03 15.11
CA ILE A 128 3.14 13.08 13.74
C ILE A 128 4.38 13.97 13.70
N ASP A 129 4.37 15.13 14.36
CA ASP A 129 5.52 16.04 14.37
C ASP A 129 6.72 15.41 15.10
N GLU A 130 6.50 14.67 16.20
CA GLU A 130 7.59 13.94 16.87
C GLU A 130 8.29 12.95 15.92
N TYR A 131 7.52 12.23 15.09
CA TYR A 131 8.11 11.30 14.11
C TYR A 131 8.72 12.02 12.92
N ARG A 132 8.12 13.12 12.46
CA ARG A 132 8.64 13.97 11.38
C ARG A 132 9.99 14.58 11.76
N GLN A 133 10.15 15.04 13.00
CA GLN A 133 11.38 15.65 13.52
C GLN A 133 12.57 14.68 13.64
N LYS A 134 12.35 13.36 13.59
CA LYS A 134 13.44 12.36 13.58
C LYS A 134 14.35 12.50 12.37
N GLU A 135 13.86 13.11 11.29
CA GLU A 135 14.67 13.43 10.12
C GLU A 135 14.50 14.91 9.73
N PRO A 136 15.60 15.65 9.51
CA PRO A 136 15.53 17.06 9.16
C PRO A 136 14.83 17.25 7.80
N ASP A 137 14.06 18.34 7.68
CA ASP A 137 13.32 18.73 6.46
C ASP A 137 12.34 17.67 5.93
N ARG A 138 11.96 16.67 6.72
CA ARG A 138 11.01 15.64 6.28
C ARG A 138 9.61 16.23 6.15
N ASN A 139 9.02 16.05 4.97
CA ASN A 139 7.62 16.41 4.71
C ASN A 139 6.68 15.25 5.08
N VAL A 140 5.37 15.51 5.05
CA VAL A 140 4.32 14.56 5.44
C VAL A 140 3.21 14.52 4.40
N VAL A 141 2.70 13.33 4.12
CA VAL A 141 1.46 13.11 3.38
C VAL A 141 0.46 12.43 4.31
N LEU A 142 -0.75 12.97 4.38
CA LEU A 142 -1.82 12.42 5.20
C LEU A 142 -2.71 11.50 4.36
N VAL A 143 -3.05 10.33 4.89
CA VAL A 143 -3.96 9.34 4.30
C VAL A 143 -5.05 9.04 5.32
N GLY A 144 -6.25 9.58 5.10
CA GLY A 144 -7.40 9.41 5.97
C GLY A 144 -8.44 8.46 5.38
N HIS A 145 -9.17 7.74 6.24
CA HIS A 145 -10.39 7.00 5.86
C HIS A 145 -11.60 7.48 6.65
N SER A 146 -12.74 7.72 5.99
CA SER A 146 -13.99 8.10 6.65
C SER A 146 -13.80 9.31 7.57
N MET A 147 -14.16 9.22 8.85
CA MET A 147 -13.88 10.26 9.87
C MET A 147 -12.40 10.68 9.94
N GLY A 148 -11.46 9.79 9.62
CA GLY A 148 -10.03 10.10 9.56
C GLY A 148 -9.71 11.14 8.47
N THR A 149 -10.49 11.22 7.39
CA THR A 149 -10.34 12.27 6.36
C THR A 149 -10.60 13.65 6.92
N ALA A 150 -11.58 13.77 7.82
CA ALA A 150 -11.93 15.02 8.48
C ALA A 150 -10.84 15.49 9.46
N LEU A 151 -10.19 14.55 10.18
CA LEU A 151 -9.03 14.85 11.02
C LEU A 151 -7.84 15.30 10.15
N CYS A 152 -7.59 14.60 9.04
CA CYS A 152 -6.51 14.95 8.11
C CYS A 152 -6.72 16.32 7.45
N ALA A 153 -7.96 16.67 7.09
CA ALA A 153 -8.29 17.99 6.55
C ALA A 153 -8.02 19.10 7.58
N GLN A 154 -8.37 18.89 8.84
CA GLN A 154 -8.06 19.84 9.92
C GLN A 154 -6.56 19.98 10.17
N LEU A 155 -5.78 18.90 10.07
CA LEU A 155 -4.31 18.94 10.17
C LEU A 155 -3.67 19.70 9.00
N ALA A 156 -4.21 19.57 7.77
CA ALA A 156 -3.66 20.21 6.58
C ALA A 156 -4.10 21.68 6.40
N SER A 157 -5.26 22.03 6.95
CA SER A 157 -5.90 23.33 6.83
C SER A 157 -5.08 24.46 7.45
N ARG A 158 -5.09 25.63 6.81
CA ARG A 158 -4.49 26.88 7.35
C ARG A 158 -5.45 27.67 8.24
N SER A 159 -6.74 27.35 8.22
CA SER A 159 -7.78 28.05 8.99
C SER A 159 -7.98 27.45 10.39
N THR A 160 -7.37 26.30 10.66
CA THR A 160 -7.38 25.63 11.97
C THR A 160 -6.20 26.04 12.85
N PRO A 161 -6.36 26.06 14.18
CA PRO A 161 -5.25 26.28 15.10
C PRO A 161 -4.34 25.05 15.15
N HIS A 162 -3.02 25.28 15.12
CA HIS A 162 -1.97 24.25 15.18
C HIS A 162 -1.05 24.52 16.37
N LYS A 163 -0.62 23.46 17.05
CA LYS A 163 0.30 23.53 18.20
C LYS A 163 1.77 23.48 17.79
N THR A 164 2.05 22.94 16.61
CA THR A 164 3.36 22.67 16.05
C THR A 164 3.47 23.27 14.66
N GLU A 165 4.64 23.11 14.04
CA GLU A 165 4.90 23.53 12.66
C GLU A 165 4.52 22.45 11.63
N LEU A 166 3.88 21.36 12.05
CA LEU A 166 3.52 20.22 11.20
C LEU A 166 2.74 20.65 9.95
N GLN A 167 1.79 21.57 10.09
CA GLN A 167 0.96 22.08 9.00
C GLN A 167 1.80 22.53 7.80
N ARG A 168 2.95 23.17 8.04
CA ARG A 168 3.85 23.68 6.99
C ARG A 168 4.63 22.58 6.26
N HIS A 169 4.72 21.39 6.85
CA HIS A 169 5.39 20.22 6.32
C HIS A 169 4.44 19.24 5.63
N ILE A 170 3.12 19.46 5.70
CA ILE A 170 2.16 18.65 4.96
C ILE A 170 2.21 19.05 3.49
N VAL A 171 2.43 18.06 2.62
CA VAL A 171 2.62 18.24 1.17
C VAL A 171 1.59 17.47 0.34
N GLY A 172 0.67 16.75 0.96
CA GLY A 172 -0.38 16.03 0.26
C GLY A 172 -1.41 15.41 1.19
N LEU A 173 -2.62 15.21 0.67
CA LEU A 173 -3.75 14.61 1.38
C LEU A 173 -4.44 13.58 0.48
N VAL A 174 -4.63 12.36 0.99
CA VAL A 174 -5.44 11.31 0.39
C VAL A 174 -6.63 11.06 1.29
N ALA A 175 -7.83 11.33 0.80
CA ALA A 175 -9.07 11.18 1.53
C ALA A 175 -9.91 10.03 0.94
N ILE A 176 -9.93 8.91 1.65
CA ILE A 176 -10.65 7.70 1.26
C ILE A 176 -12.02 7.70 1.94
N CYS A 177 -13.10 7.60 1.18
CA CYS A 177 -14.48 7.71 1.63
C CYS A 177 -14.69 8.98 2.49
N PRO A 178 -14.44 10.20 1.93
CA PRO A 178 -14.42 11.42 2.73
C PRO A 178 -15.80 11.80 3.28
N ILE A 179 -15.78 12.57 4.37
CA ILE A 179 -16.98 13.20 4.94
C ILE A 179 -16.89 14.70 4.70
N GLY A 180 -17.72 15.22 3.80
CA GLY A 180 -17.78 16.65 3.45
C GLY A 180 -18.86 17.41 4.20
N LYS A 181 -20.02 16.78 4.42
CA LYS A 181 -21.14 17.38 5.15
C LYS A 181 -21.50 16.54 6.37
N PRO A 182 -21.97 17.17 7.46
CA PRO A 182 -22.53 16.40 8.56
C PRO A 182 -23.76 15.60 8.07
N PRO A 183 -24.06 14.45 8.69
CA PRO A 183 -25.20 13.62 8.27
C PRO A 183 -26.52 14.40 8.43
N SER A 184 -27.49 14.17 7.55
CA SER A 184 -28.80 14.86 7.61
C SER A 184 -29.57 14.61 8.92
N GLU A 185 -29.40 13.44 9.51
CA GLU A 185 -30.15 12.96 10.68
C GLU A 185 -29.41 13.20 12.02
N ILE A 186 -28.72 14.35 12.18
CA ILE A 186 -27.92 14.67 13.38
C ILE A 186 -28.74 14.51 14.68
N GLN A 187 -30.00 14.95 14.68
CA GLN A 187 -30.85 14.92 15.87
C GLN A 187 -31.17 13.49 16.33
N VAL A 188 -31.50 12.61 15.38
CA VAL A 188 -31.78 11.19 15.65
C VAL A 188 -30.51 10.51 16.16
N LEU A 189 -29.37 10.78 15.52
CA LEU A 189 -28.10 10.19 15.93
C LEU A 189 -27.67 10.67 17.32
N LYS A 190 -27.89 11.94 17.66
CA LYS A 190 -27.65 12.46 19.03
C LYS A 190 -28.56 11.78 20.06
N MET A 191 -29.84 11.63 19.75
CA MET A 191 -30.78 10.93 20.64
C MET A 191 -30.31 9.50 20.90
N LEU A 192 -29.89 8.78 19.85
CA LEU A 192 -29.33 7.43 19.97
C LEU A 192 -28.06 7.42 20.83
N LEU A 193 -27.15 8.37 20.64
CA LEU A 193 -25.91 8.48 21.42
C LEU A 193 -26.13 8.89 22.88
N CYS A 194 -27.28 9.44 23.23
CA CYS A 194 -27.67 9.77 24.61
C CYS A 194 -28.20 8.55 25.39
N LEU A 195 -28.50 7.42 24.74
CA LEU A 195 -29.02 6.24 25.43
C LEU A 195 -28.04 5.75 26.53
N PRO A 196 -28.55 5.20 27.65
CA PRO A 196 -27.70 4.53 28.64
C PRO A 196 -26.79 3.49 27.99
N GLY A 197 -25.56 3.31 28.52
CA GLY A 197 -24.55 2.40 27.96
C GLY A 197 -25.08 1.02 27.62
N TRP A 198 -25.72 0.38 28.59
CA TRP A 198 -26.31 -0.96 28.45
C TRP A 198 -27.38 -1.03 27.34
N LEU A 199 -28.20 0.01 27.18
CA LEU A 199 -29.25 0.05 26.15
C LEU A 199 -28.65 0.25 24.76
N PHE A 200 -27.60 1.07 24.66
CA PHE A 200 -26.84 1.22 23.41
C PHE A 200 -26.12 -0.08 23.03
N ASP A 201 -25.60 -0.82 24.02
CA ASP A 201 -24.98 -2.13 23.79
C ASP A 201 -26.01 -3.17 23.33
N LEU A 202 -27.24 -3.15 23.86
CA LEU A 202 -28.34 -3.96 23.34
C LEU A 202 -28.68 -3.61 21.89
N TYR A 203 -28.72 -2.32 21.55
CA TYR A 203 -28.91 -1.87 20.17
C TYR A 203 -27.78 -2.36 19.25
N ARG A 204 -26.52 -2.23 19.67
CA ARG A 204 -25.37 -2.78 18.91
C ARG A 204 -25.43 -4.30 18.79
N ALA A 205 -25.84 -5.00 19.84
CA ALA A 205 -26.01 -6.45 19.82
C ALA A 205 -27.07 -6.84 18.78
N TYR A 206 -28.19 -6.13 18.76
CA TYR A 206 -29.24 -6.27 17.75
C TYR A 206 -28.74 -5.95 16.32
N ASP A 207 -28.03 -4.84 16.11
CA ASP A 207 -27.47 -4.45 14.79
C ASP A 207 -26.43 -5.48 14.27
N THR A 208 -25.73 -6.16 15.19
CA THR A 208 -24.79 -7.26 14.87
C THR A 208 -25.43 -8.65 14.82
N TRP A 209 -26.74 -8.76 15.04
CA TRP A 209 -27.45 -10.04 14.96
C TRP A 209 -27.45 -10.55 13.51
N GLY A 210 -27.10 -11.83 13.33
CA GLY A 210 -26.86 -12.44 12.03
C GLY A 210 -25.37 -12.60 11.66
N GLY A 211 -24.45 -12.13 12.53
CA GLY A 211 -23.01 -12.36 12.37
C GLY A 211 -22.49 -11.78 11.05
N LEU A 212 -21.95 -12.65 10.18
CA LEU A 212 -21.38 -12.27 8.87
C LEU A 212 -22.40 -11.64 7.92
N HIS A 213 -23.69 -11.96 8.09
CA HIS A 213 -24.79 -11.44 7.27
C HIS A 213 -25.63 -10.41 8.01
N SER A 214 -25.18 -9.95 9.19
CA SER A 214 -25.88 -8.91 9.95
C SER A 214 -26.00 -7.59 9.18
N ALA A 215 -26.98 -6.77 9.57
CA ALA A 215 -27.15 -5.43 9.04
C ALA A 215 -25.89 -4.57 9.24
N SER A 216 -25.26 -4.67 10.43
CA SER A 216 -24.02 -3.95 10.74
C SER A 216 -22.84 -4.27 9.82
N VAL A 217 -22.80 -5.46 9.21
CA VAL A 217 -21.74 -5.88 8.28
C VAL A 217 -22.14 -5.47 6.86
N SER A 218 -23.34 -5.87 6.42
CA SER A 218 -23.82 -5.62 5.06
C SER A 218 -23.92 -4.13 4.73
N ARG A 219 -24.14 -3.26 5.73
CA ARG A 219 -24.14 -1.81 5.57
C ARG A 219 -22.78 -1.24 5.13
N PHE A 220 -21.68 -1.90 5.48
CA PHE A 220 -20.32 -1.45 5.13
C PHE A 220 -19.78 -2.13 3.87
N VAL A 221 -19.91 -3.46 3.79
CA VAL A 221 -19.31 -4.26 2.69
C VAL A 221 -20.28 -4.57 1.55
N GLY A 222 -21.55 -4.19 1.67
CA GLY A 222 -22.60 -4.54 0.71
C GLY A 222 -23.18 -5.95 0.90
N SER A 223 -24.32 -6.22 0.28
CA SER A 223 -25.03 -7.50 0.36
C SER A 223 -24.34 -8.63 -0.42
N GLN A 224 -23.56 -8.30 -1.44
CA GLN A 224 -22.87 -9.26 -2.31
C GLN A 224 -21.37 -9.43 -1.97
N ALA A 225 -20.90 -8.89 -0.84
CA ALA A 225 -19.50 -9.05 -0.44
C ALA A 225 -19.13 -10.50 -0.13
N ASP A 226 -17.88 -10.85 -0.46
CA ASP A 226 -17.25 -12.11 -0.13
C ASP A 226 -17.12 -12.32 1.39
N ASP A 227 -17.00 -13.59 1.79
CA ASP A 227 -16.93 -13.95 3.19
C ASP A 227 -15.70 -13.38 3.93
N GLU A 228 -14.57 -13.17 3.25
CA GLU A 228 -13.36 -12.61 3.87
C GLU A 228 -13.61 -11.16 4.28
N SER A 229 -14.14 -10.35 3.37
CA SER A 229 -14.57 -8.97 3.62
C SER A 229 -15.58 -8.89 4.76
N ARG A 230 -16.58 -9.78 4.77
CA ARG A 230 -17.57 -9.88 5.86
C ARG A 230 -16.95 -10.24 7.20
N ARG A 231 -16.01 -11.19 7.24
CA ARG A 231 -15.28 -11.59 8.46
C ARG A 231 -14.43 -10.45 9.00
N LEU A 232 -13.77 -9.69 8.12
CA LEU A 232 -12.98 -8.53 8.51
C LEU A 232 -13.87 -7.43 9.10
N GLN A 233 -14.96 -7.07 8.43
CA GLN A 233 -15.89 -6.06 8.95
C GLN A 233 -16.53 -6.48 10.28
N LEU A 234 -16.98 -7.73 10.42
CA LEU A 234 -17.52 -8.23 11.67
C LEU A 234 -16.50 -8.12 12.81
N ARG A 235 -15.23 -8.44 12.53
CA ARG A 235 -14.13 -8.32 13.49
C ARG A 235 -13.96 -6.87 13.93
N PHE A 236 -13.90 -5.92 13.01
CA PHE A 236 -13.79 -4.49 13.35
C PHE A 236 -14.99 -3.99 14.15
N ASN A 237 -16.21 -4.44 13.82
CA ASN A 237 -17.42 -4.11 14.58
C ASN A 237 -17.34 -4.60 16.04
N LYS A 238 -16.79 -5.80 16.26
CA LYS A 238 -16.60 -6.39 17.61
C LYS A 238 -15.43 -5.76 18.38
N GLN A 239 -14.40 -5.28 17.68
CA GLN A 239 -13.27 -4.57 18.28
C GLN A 239 -13.61 -3.12 18.67
N SER A 240 -14.59 -2.50 18.00
CA SER A 240 -15.07 -1.15 18.32
C SER A 240 -15.74 -1.11 19.70
N ARG A 241 -15.12 -0.42 20.66
CA ARG A 241 -15.66 -0.23 22.01
C ARG A 241 -16.75 0.83 22.02
N THR A 242 -17.94 0.49 22.52
CA THR A 242 -19.07 1.42 22.67
C THR A 242 -18.72 2.75 23.34
N PRO A 243 -18.06 2.79 24.52
CA PRO A 243 -17.76 4.06 25.18
C PRO A 243 -16.85 4.98 24.35
N VAL A 244 -15.94 4.41 23.56
CA VAL A 244 -15.02 5.15 22.69
C VAL A 244 -15.77 5.66 21.45
N PHE A 245 -16.48 4.75 20.77
CA PHE A 245 -17.29 5.06 19.60
C PHE A 245 -18.26 6.21 19.88
N ARG A 246 -18.97 6.16 21.01
CA ARG A 246 -19.96 7.19 21.37
C ARG A 246 -19.32 8.56 21.58
N ARG A 247 -18.16 8.62 22.26
CA ARG A 247 -17.45 9.88 22.52
C ARG A 247 -16.95 10.53 21.24
N MET A 248 -16.31 9.74 20.36
CA MET A 248 -15.85 10.22 19.06
C MET A 248 -17.05 10.66 18.19
N ALA A 249 -18.06 9.80 18.03
CA ALA A 249 -19.25 10.12 17.25
C ALA A 249 -19.91 11.41 17.75
N TRP A 250 -20.06 11.56 19.06
CA TRP A 250 -20.61 12.76 19.67
C TRP A 250 -19.81 14.01 19.33
N GLY A 251 -18.48 13.96 19.46
CA GLY A 251 -17.60 15.08 19.14
C GLY A 251 -17.73 15.58 17.70
N PHE A 252 -17.92 14.67 16.74
CA PHE A 252 -18.09 15.02 15.33
C PHE A 252 -19.51 15.53 14.98
N LEU A 253 -20.51 15.31 15.84
CA LEU A 253 -21.90 15.74 15.63
C LEU A 253 -22.26 17.08 16.29
N ILE A 254 -21.31 17.71 16.98
CA ILE A 254 -21.49 19.07 17.53
C ILE A 254 -21.60 20.05 16.34
N PRO A 255 -22.62 20.93 16.31
CA PRO A 255 -22.86 21.76 15.14
C PRO A 255 -21.84 22.89 15.03
N THR A 256 -21.42 23.16 13.80
CA THR A 256 -20.80 24.41 13.35
C THR A 256 -21.74 25.58 13.73
N ASN A 257 -21.20 26.67 14.28
CA ASN A 257 -22.03 27.84 14.61
C ASN A 257 -22.76 28.36 13.35
N LYS A 258 -23.92 29.00 13.55
CA LYS A 258 -24.77 29.57 12.48
C LYS A 258 -24.05 30.54 11.52
N ASN A 259 -22.85 31.00 11.89
CA ASN A 259 -22.01 31.91 11.10
C ASN A 259 -21.01 31.17 10.18
N GLY A 260 -21.06 29.82 10.09
CA GLY A 260 -20.15 29.04 9.25
C GLY A 260 -18.72 28.92 9.79
N THR A 261 -18.40 29.57 10.92
CA THR A 261 -17.14 29.39 11.66
C THR A 261 -17.22 28.12 12.50
N THR A 262 -16.39 27.13 12.17
CA THR A 262 -16.32 25.85 12.88
C THR A 262 -15.74 26.03 14.27
N THR A 263 -16.51 25.69 15.31
CA THR A 263 -15.97 25.63 16.69
C THR A 263 -15.45 24.22 16.95
N TYR A 264 -16.29 23.18 16.74
CA TYR A 264 -15.97 21.74 16.82
C TYR A 264 -16.94 20.94 15.91
N GLY A 265 -16.50 19.87 15.22
CA GLY A 265 -17.39 19.03 14.39
C GLY A 265 -16.79 18.45 13.09
N VAL A 266 -17.64 17.96 12.17
CA VAL A 266 -17.25 17.60 10.79
C VAL A 266 -16.76 18.87 10.06
N PRO A 267 -15.59 18.84 9.39
CA PRO A 267 -15.04 19.99 8.69
C PRO A 267 -15.96 20.51 7.59
N GLY A 268 -16.25 21.80 7.62
CA GLY A 268 -17.02 22.48 6.60
C GLY A 268 -16.15 23.01 5.45
N ARG A 269 -16.76 23.86 4.63
CA ARG A 269 -16.12 24.54 3.51
C ARG A 269 -14.90 25.36 3.94
N ASP A 270 -14.95 26.00 5.11
CA ASP A 270 -13.88 26.82 5.68
C ASP A 270 -12.57 26.04 5.90
N VAL A 271 -12.67 24.80 6.35
CA VAL A 271 -11.51 23.93 6.56
C VAL A 271 -11.03 23.39 5.21
N TRP A 272 -11.90 22.75 4.43
CA TRP A 272 -11.52 22.13 3.15
C TRP A 272 -10.97 23.15 2.14
N ALA A 273 -11.59 24.31 1.97
CA ALA A 273 -11.11 25.35 1.04
C ALA A 273 -9.71 25.87 1.39
N SER A 274 -9.35 25.86 2.67
CA SER A 274 -8.04 26.30 3.16
C SER A 274 -6.92 25.26 3.00
N VAL A 275 -7.25 24.03 2.57
CA VAL A 275 -6.26 23.00 2.25
C VAL A 275 -5.59 23.38 0.92
N ASP A 276 -4.29 23.66 1.00
CA ASP A 276 -3.47 24.19 -0.10
C ASP A 276 -2.32 23.25 -0.45
N VAL A 277 -2.67 21.99 -0.69
CA VAL A 277 -1.80 20.88 -1.10
C VAL A 277 -2.53 20.02 -2.14
N PRO A 278 -1.84 19.15 -2.90
CA PRO A 278 -2.49 18.10 -3.67
C PRO A 278 -3.45 17.27 -2.82
N VAL A 279 -4.70 17.12 -3.28
CA VAL A 279 -5.74 16.32 -2.64
C VAL A 279 -6.25 15.24 -3.58
N TYR A 280 -6.25 13.98 -3.12
CA TYR A 280 -6.89 12.87 -3.80
C TYR A 280 -8.12 12.38 -3.05
N LEU A 281 -9.27 12.43 -3.68
CA LEU A 281 -10.54 11.99 -3.12
C LEU A 281 -10.92 10.65 -3.76
N VAL A 282 -11.16 9.63 -2.93
CA VAL A 282 -11.56 8.30 -3.42
C VAL A 282 -12.87 7.89 -2.76
N GLY A 283 -13.90 7.64 -3.56
CA GLY A 283 -15.19 7.10 -3.09
C GLY A 283 -15.48 5.71 -3.64
N GLY A 284 -16.37 4.95 -3.00
CA GLY A 284 -16.93 3.72 -3.53
C GLY A 284 -18.34 3.96 -4.08
N GLN A 285 -18.64 3.47 -5.28
CA GLN A 285 -19.96 3.62 -5.91
C GLN A 285 -21.10 3.09 -5.03
N ASP A 286 -20.86 1.99 -4.31
CA ASP A 286 -21.84 1.31 -3.46
C ASP A 286 -21.68 1.70 -1.98
N ASP A 287 -21.02 2.82 -1.69
CA ASP A 287 -20.87 3.32 -0.32
C ASP A 287 -22.19 3.93 0.17
N HIS A 288 -22.82 3.28 1.15
CA HIS A 288 -24.05 3.77 1.78
C HIS A 288 -23.80 4.55 3.08
N ILE A 289 -22.57 4.56 3.58
CA ILE A 289 -22.18 5.27 4.81
C ILE A 289 -21.76 6.71 4.46
N THR A 290 -20.80 6.83 3.55
CA THR A 290 -20.35 8.08 2.96
C THR A 290 -20.63 8.02 1.48
N LYS A 291 -21.85 8.40 1.10
CA LYS A 291 -22.31 8.29 -0.28
C LYS A 291 -21.37 9.03 -1.25
N PRO A 292 -21.27 8.61 -2.52
CA PRO A 292 -20.42 9.24 -3.53
C PRO A 292 -20.56 10.75 -3.63
N GLU A 293 -21.73 11.31 -3.35
CA GLU A 293 -21.97 12.76 -3.39
C GLU A 293 -21.11 13.53 -2.36
N GLN A 294 -20.67 12.88 -1.27
CA GLN A 294 -19.73 13.47 -0.32
C GLN A 294 -18.36 13.76 -0.96
N VAL A 295 -17.95 12.98 -1.95
CA VAL A 295 -16.71 13.24 -2.72
C VAL A 295 -16.87 14.52 -3.53
N SER A 296 -18.00 14.65 -4.25
CA SER A 296 -18.33 15.86 -5.01
C SER A 296 -18.43 17.09 -4.12
N ASP A 297 -19.05 16.97 -2.95
CA ASP A 297 -19.16 18.06 -1.98
C ASP A 297 -17.77 18.57 -1.51
N VAL A 298 -16.85 17.65 -1.23
CA VAL A 298 -15.48 18.01 -0.83
C VAL A 298 -14.70 18.59 -2.00
N GLU A 299 -14.89 18.05 -3.21
CA GLU A 299 -14.28 18.58 -4.45
C GLU A 299 -14.72 20.02 -4.71
N ASP A 300 -16.00 20.34 -4.53
CA ASP A 300 -16.55 21.68 -4.65
C ASP A 300 -15.96 22.65 -3.62
N TYR A 301 -15.80 22.20 -2.38
CA TYR A 301 -15.16 23.01 -1.32
C TYR A 301 -13.70 23.31 -1.64
N LEU A 302 -12.97 22.34 -2.19
CA LEU A 302 -11.56 22.50 -2.55
C LEU A 302 -11.34 23.37 -3.79
N SER A 303 -12.28 23.33 -4.73
CA SER A 303 -12.22 24.02 -6.02
C SER A 303 -12.77 25.45 -5.98
N GLY A 304 -13.46 25.83 -4.90
CA GLY A 304 -13.99 27.19 -4.70
C GLY A 304 -15.32 27.48 -5.42
N GLY A 305 -16.02 26.45 -5.92
CA GLY A 305 -17.32 26.61 -6.60
C GLY A 305 -18.42 27.13 -5.66
N MET A 306 -19.18 28.14 -6.11
CA MET A 306 -20.44 28.54 -5.47
C MET A 306 -21.43 27.36 -5.52
N PRO A 307 -22.24 27.13 -4.46
CA PRO A 307 -23.26 26.09 -4.52
C PRO A 307 -24.31 26.42 -5.60
N PRO A 308 -24.92 25.41 -6.25
CA PRO A 308 -26.10 25.63 -7.06
C PRO A 308 -27.18 26.22 -6.16
N SER A 309 -27.76 27.34 -6.58
CA SER A 309 -28.91 27.94 -5.89
C SER A 309 -30.08 26.96 -5.95
N PRO A 310 -30.91 26.85 -4.89
CA PRO A 310 -32.09 25.99 -4.94
C PRO A 310 -33.06 26.52 -6.00
N ASP A 311 -33.53 25.61 -6.86
CA ASP A 311 -34.59 25.85 -7.85
C ASP A 311 -35.72 26.70 -7.26
N THR A 312 -35.86 27.91 -7.76
CA THR A 312 -37.14 28.62 -7.79
C THR A 312 -37.55 28.67 -9.25
N GLY A 313 -38.67 28.00 -9.54
CA GLY A 313 -39.15 27.75 -10.89
C GLY A 313 -39.49 29.01 -11.69
N ASP A 314 -39.55 28.77 -13.00
CA ASP A 314 -40.26 29.47 -14.06
C ASP A 314 -40.53 30.97 -13.86
N ASP A 315 -39.78 31.79 -14.60
CA ASP A 315 -40.45 32.81 -15.40
C ASP A 315 -39.67 33.07 -16.70
N ASP A 316 -40.39 32.93 -17.81
CA ASP A 316 -39.95 33.16 -19.17
C ASP A 316 -39.73 34.66 -19.40
N THR A 317 -38.54 35.05 -19.87
CA THR A 317 -38.41 36.23 -20.74
C THR A 317 -37.31 36.00 -21.77
N GLU A 318 -37.73 35.75 -23.01
CA GLU A 318 -36.89 35.85 -24.19
C GLU A 318 -36.45 37.30 -24.43
N THR A 319 -35.16 37.53 -24.71
CA THR A 319 -34.73 38.38 -25.83
C THR A 319 -33.23 38.21 -26.15
N SER A 320 -32.99 37.56 -27.28
CA SER A 320 -32.09 37.98 -28.38
C SER A 320 -30.61 38.28 -28.11
N GLY A 321 -29.77 37.33 -28.52
CA GLY A 321 -28.73 37.50 -29.55
C GLY A 321 -27.49 38.36 -29.25
N ASP A 322 -26.33 37.73 -29.16
CA ASP A 322 -25.29 37.96 -30.18
C ASP A 322 -24.22 36.85 -30.18
N SER A 323 -23.74 36.54 -31.39
CA SER A 323 -22.66 35.58 -31.68
C SER A 323 -21.31 36.32 -31.77
N PRO A 324 -20.16 35.61 -31.93
CA PRO A 324 -18.91 35.93 -31.26
C PRO A 324 -17.99 36.92 -32.03
N ALA A 325 -17.19 37.69 -31.29
CA ALA A 325 -16.12 38.52 -31.84
C ALA A 325 -14.75 38.17 -31.20
N PHE A 326 -14.01 37.35 -31.92
CA PHE A 326 -12.63 37.51 -32.44
C PHE A 326 -11.59 38.51 -31.83
N VAL A 327 -10.32 38.03 -31.95
CA VAL A 327 -8.99 38.71 -32.05
C VAL A 327 -8.26 38.91 -30.69
N ASP A 328 -7.05 38.38 -30.43
CA ASP A 328 -5.79 38.55 -31.18
C ASP A 328 -4.91 37.29 -31.31
N THR A 329 -4.43 37.07 -32.54
CA THR A 329 -3.26 36.25 -32.89
C THR A 329 -2.19 37.18 -33.46
N PRO A 330 -0.89 37.04 -33.12
CA PRO A 330 0.15 37.78 -33.82
C PRO A 330 0.44 37.18 -35.20
N LYS A 331 0.49 38.04 -36.21
CA LYS A 331 0.90 37.73 -37.59
C LYS A 331 2.41 37.94 -37.78
N SER A 332 3.08 36.83 -38.12
CA SER A 332 4.03 36.71 -39.26
C SER A 332 5.44 37.33 -39.14
N PRO A 333 6.39 36.98 -40.04
CA PRO A 333 7.63 36.30 -39.68
C PRO A 333 8.85 36.92 -40.36
N GLU A 334 9.68 37.67 -39.65
CA GLU A 334 10.96 38.15 -40.17
C GLU A 334 12.02 37.96 -39.07
N ASP A 335 13.22 37.54 -39.50
CA ASP A 335 14.44 37.28 -38.72
C ASP A 335 14.67 35.86 -38.19
N LEU A 336 14.77 34.91 -39.15
CA LEU A 336 15.77 33.84 -39.08
C LEU A 336 17.04 34.32 -39.82
N VAL A 337 18.09 34.72 -39.11
CA VAL A 337 19.47 34.62 -39.64
C VAL A 337 20.42 34.21 -38.52
N ALA A 338 21.16 33.15 -38.81
CA ALA A 338 22.26 32.62 -38.02
C ALA A 338 23.41 33.63 -37.91
N GLU A 339 23.98 33.79 -36.72
CA GLU A 339 25.30 34.38 -36.60
C GLU A 339 26.36 33.28 -36.53
N THR A 340 27.23 33.38 -37.52
CA THR A 340 28.39 32.58 -37.84
C THR A 340 29.57 32.86 -36.92
N ILE A 341 30.43 31.84 -36.85
CA ILE A 341 31.83 31.86 -36.41
C ILE A 341 32.56 33.06 -37.01
N ASP A 342 32.98 34.01 -36.17
CA ASP A 342 34.24 34.75 -36.24
C ASP A 342 34.23 35.81 -35.13
N ASP A 343 34.84 35.50 -33.97
CA ASP A 343 35.41 36.45 -33.00
C ASP A 343 36.01 35.69 -31.79
N LEU A 344 37.01 34.86 -32.07
CA LEU A 344 37.92 34.34 -31.03
C LEU A 344 39.02 35.38 -30.79
N ARG A 345 39.22 35.80 -29.54
CA ARG A 345 40.30 36.71 -29.14
C ARG A 345 41.49 35.92 -28.60
N ASP A 346 42.71 36.38 -28.93
CA ASP A 346 44.01 35.77 -28.58
C ASP A 346 44.32 35.70 -27.07
N GLU A 347 43.41 36.13 -26.20
CA GLU A 347 43.58 36.14 -24.74
C GLU A 347 43.06 34.85 -24.06
N ASP A 348 42.33 34.00 -24.79
CA ASP A 348 41.86 32.69 -24.30
C ASP A 348 42.93 31.58 -24.39
N PHE A 349 44.14 31.89 -24.89
CA PHE A 349 45.21 30.92 -25.16
C PHE A 349 46.37 30.88 -24.15
N GLN A 350 46.28 31.55 -22.99
CA GLN A 350 47.33 31.44 -21.97
C GLN A 350 47.09 30.31 -20.96
N ARG A 351 47.65 29.17 -21.35
CA ARG A 351 47.81 27.91 -20.61
C ARG A 351 48.92 28.03 -19.55
N VAL A 352 48.60 27.85 -18.27
CA VAL A 352 49.60 27.46 -17.26
C VAL A 352 49.47 25.96 -16.98
N LYS A 353 50.54 25.22 -17.28
CA LYS A 353 50.69 23.75 -17.15
C LYS A 353 50.97 23.34 -15.68
N ARG A 354 50.12 22.43 -15.15
CA ARG A 354 50.34 21.07 -14.55
C ARG A 354 51.65 20.76 -13.77
N PRO A 355 51.66 19.87 -12.73
CA PRO A 355 51.67 18.41 -12.97
C PRO A 355 50.97 17.52 -11.92
N ASN A 356 50.09 16.61 -12.38
CA ASN A 356 50.38 15.16 -12.35
C ASN A 356 49.43 14.38 -13.28
N GLU A 357 50.06 13.76 -14.27
CA GLU A 357 49.66 12.74 -15.25
C GLU A 357 49.91 11.35 -14.59
N ASP A 358 49.33 10.18 -14.90
CA ASP A 358 48.56 9.62 -16.01
C ASP A 358 47.85 8.34 -15.49
N VAL A 359 46.63 8.04 -15.94
CA VAL A 359 46.23 6.67 -16.34
C VAL A 359 45.26 6.82 -17.52
N ASN A 360 45.65 6.30 -18.67
CA ASN A 360 44.91 6.26 -19.94
C ASN A 360 43.42 5.92 -19.78
N GLU A 361 42.54 6.80 -20.24
CA GLU A 361 41.13 6.51 -20.51
C GLU A 361 40.95 5.98 -21.94
N ASP A 362 40.41 4.76 -22.03
CA ASP A 362 39.89 4.11 -23.24
C ASP A 362 38.54 4.74 -23.63
N PRO A 363 38.32 5.18 -24.88
CA PRO A 363 37.13 5.94 -25.28
C PRO A 363 35.84 5.11 -25.44
N SER A 364 35.75 3.92 -24.84
CA SER A 364 34.68 2.96 -25.15
C SER A 364 33.56 2.85 -24.10
N THR A 365 33.48 3.76 -23.13
CA THR A 365 32.39 3.75 -22.13
C THR A 365 31.44 4.93 -22.36
N PRO A 366 30.17 4.72 -22.76
CA PRO A 366 29.20 5.78 -22.74
C PRO A 366 29.07 6.30 -21.31
N GLN A 367 29.27 7.60 -21.10
CA GLN A 367 28.88 8.26 -19.86
C GLN A 367 27.36 8.09 -19.70
N GLU A 368 26.94 7.14 -18.86
CA GLU A 368 25.54 7.05 -18.44
C GLU A 368 25.16 8.35 -17.72
N SER A 369 24.31 9.14 -18.38
CA SER A 369 23.72 10.36 -17.84
C SER A 369 23.20 10.14 -16.41
N PRO A 370 23.40 11.09 -15.48
CA PRO A 370 22.87 10.97 -14.13
C PRO A 370 21.34 10.81 -14.21
N ALA A 371 20.78 9.78 -13.58
CA ALA A 371 19.35 9.60 -13.43
C ALA A 371 18.87 10.85 -12.70
N ASN A 372 18.18 11.70 -13.45
CA ASN A 372 17.73 13.00 -13.00
C ASN A 372 16.93 12.77 -11.71
N ILE A 373 17.37 13.34 -10.59
CA ILE A 373 16.71 13.17 -9.30
C ILE A 373 15.39 13.94 -9.38
N PRO A 374 14.21 13.29 -9.29
CA PRO A 374 12.94 13.98 -9.38
C PRO A 374 12.87 15.07 -8.31
N PRO A 375 12.30 16.23 -8.64
CA PRO A 375 12.14 17.30 -7.68
C PRO A 375 11.26 16.85 -6.52
N GLN A 376 11.58 17.29 -5.31
CA GLN A 376 10.74 17.13 -4.14
C GLN A 376 10.36 18.51 -3.61
N PRO A 377 9.30 19.13 -4.16
CA PRO A 377 8.91 20.47 -3.79
C PRO A 377 8.50 20.53 -2.31
N ARG A 378 8.90 21.61 -1.62
CA ARG A 378 8.44 21.89 -0.26
C ARG A 378 6.95 22.25 -0.19
N ARG A 379 6.40 22.75 -1.30
CA ARG A 379 4.98 23.06 -1.49
C ARG A 379 4.57 22.63 -2.90
N PRO A 380 4.12 21.38 -3.10
CA PRO A 380 3.61 20.95 -4.39
C PRO A 380 2.38 21.77 -4.79
N THR A 381 2.17 21.95 -6.09
CA THR A 381 1.03 22.70 -6.64
C THR A 381 -0.29 22.10 -6.18
N LYS A 382 -1.23 22.92 -5.68
CA LYS A 382 -2.59 22.46 -5.34
C LYS A 382 -3.25 21.87 -6.60
N VAL A 383 -3.68 20.62 -6.48
CA VAL A 383 -4.47 19.89 -7.48
C VAL A 383 -5.49 19.03 -6.75
N VAL A 384 -6.71 18.99 -7.25
CA VAL A 384 -7.77 18.12 -6.72
C VAL A 384 -8.01 17.05 -7.77
N LYS A 385 -7.92 15.79 -7.36
CA LYS A 385 -8.29 14.64 -8.18
C LYS A 385 -9.33 13.84 -7.41
N SER A 386 -10.39 13.43 -8.08
CA SER A 386 -11.42 12.57 -7.51
C SER A 386 -11.59 11.32 -8.35
N ILE A 387 -11.96 10.21 -7.71
CA ILE A 387 -12.38 8.99 -8.37
C ILE A 387 -13.48 8.30 -7.57
N ILE A 388 -14.51 7.83 -8.27
CA ILE A 388 -15.49 6.89 -7.71
C ILE A 388 -15.14 5.50 -8.24
N MET A 389 -14.63 4.64 -7.37
CA MET A 389 -14.37 3.24 -7.69
C MET A 389 -15.69 2.53 -7.97
N ARG A 390 -15.76 1.80 -9.09
CA ARG A 390 -16.97 1.10 -9.52
C ARG A 390 -17.35 -0.02 -8.55
N SER A 391 -18.61 -0.46 -8.63
CA SER A 391 -19.10 -1.64 -7.93
C SER A 391 -18.12 -2.83 -8.09
N PRO A 392 -17.78 -3.57 -7.01
CA PRO A 392 -18.43 -3.57 -5.69
C PRO A 392 -17.78 -2.63 -4.65
N ALA A 393 -17.07 -1.57 -5.06
CA ALA A 393 -16.42 -0.66 -4.10
C ALA A 393 -17.44 0.10 -3.24
N ASN A 394 -17.24 0.07 -1.94
CA ASN A 394 -18.11 0.66 -0.91
C ASN A 394 -17.25 1.23 0.24
N HIS A 395 -17.83 1.46 1.42
CA HIS A 395 -17.11 2.06 2.56
C HIS A 395 -15.89 1.24 3.02
N ALA A 396 -15.91 -0.08 2.79
CA ALA A 396 -14.86 -1.03 3.18
C ALA A 396 -13.76 -1.21 2.12
N LEU A 397 -13.72 -0.39 1.06
CA LEU A 397 -12.82 -0.54 -0.08
C LEU A 397 -11.32 -0.55 0.27
N LEU A 398 -10.93 -0.09 1.47
CA LEU A 398 -9.53 -0.13 1.91
C LEU A 398 -9.02 -1.51 2.35
N PHE A 399 -9.92 -2.43 2.71
CA PHE A 399 -9.53 -3.78 3.15
C PHE A 399 -10.24 -4.90 2.40
N MET A 400 -11.21 -4.60 1.53
CA MET A 400 -11.80 -5.60 0.64
C MET A 400 -10.76 -6.10 -0.38
N PRO A 401 -10.56 -7.42 -0.54
CA PRO A 401 -9.56 -7.96 -1.46
C PRO A 401 -9.74 -7.52 -2.93
N SER A 402 -10.98 -7.28 -3.36
CA SER A 402 -11.33 -6.86 -4.73
C SER A 402 -10.93 -5.41 -5.06
N THR A 403 -10.74 -4.55 -4.05
CA THR A 403 -10.54 -3.10 -4.26
C THR A 403 -9.28 -2.55 -3.60
N ALA A 404 -8.82 -3.13 -2.49
CA ALA A 404 -7.72 -2.59 -1.70
C ALA A 404 -6.38 -2.50 -2.45
N ARG A 405 -6.09 -3.44 -3.36
CA ARG A 405 -4.87 -3.38 -4.21
C ARG A 405 -4.97 -2.30 -5.27
N THR A 406 -6.11 -2.20 -5.94
CA THR A 406 -6.40 -1.13 -6.90
C THR A 406 -6.31 0.23 -6.24
N LEU A 407 -6.86 0.36 -5.02
CA LEU A 407 -6.76 1.58 -4.21
C LEU A 407 -5.29 1.93 -3.92
N ALA A 408 -4.48 0.97 -3.50
CA ALA A 408 -3.06 1.21 -3.24
C ALA A 408 -2.30 1.68 -4.50
N GLY A 409 -2.63 1.13 -5.66
CA GLY A 409 -2.09 1.56 -6.96
C GLY A 409 -2.50 3.00 -7.31
N LEU A 410 -3.79 3.30 -7.21
CA LEU A 410 -4.35 4.63 -7.45
C LEU A 410 -3.74 5.69 -6.53
N VAL A 411 -3.61 5.39 -5.24
CA VAL A 411 -2.95 6.26 -4.26
C VAL A 411 -1.48 6.44 -4.64
N SER A 412 -0.79 5.37 -5.01
CA SER A 412 0.62 5.44 -5.39
C SER A 412 0.87 6.30 -6.64
N ASP A 413 0.02 6.16 -7.67
CA ASP A 413 0.14 6.91 -8.92
C ASP A 413 -0.09 8.40 -8.62
N PHE A 414 -1.14 8.75 -7.87
CA PHE A 414 -1.38 10.13 -7.43
C PHE A 414 -0.19 10.74 -6.68
N LEU A 415 0.38 10.02 -5.70
CA LEU A 415 1.50 10.52 -4.92
C LEU A 415 2.76 10.74 -5.79
N THR A 416 3.00 9.84 -6.74
CA THR A 416 4.14 9.93 -7.66
C THR A 416 4.00 11.12 -8.61
N GLU A 417 2.81 11.34 -9.14
CA GLU A 417 2.55 12.38 -10.15
C GLU A 417 2.40 13.77 -9.54
N HIS A 418 1.75 13.88 -8.38
CA HIS A 418 1.32 15.18 -7.84
C HIS A 418 2.05 15.62 -6.56
N VAL A 419 2.73 14.72 -5.85
CA VAL A 419 3.50 15.08 -4.64
C VAL A 419 5.00 15.07 -4.93
N THR A 420 5.55 13.93 -5.37
CA THR A 420 6.96 13.83 -5.77
C THR A 420 7.21 12.59 -6.63
N GLY A 421 7.89 12.78 -7.75
CA GLY A 421 8.33 11.67 -8.61
C GLY A 421 9.29 10.71 -7.89
N ARG A 422 9.86 11.11 -6.74
CA ARG A 422 10.71 10.23 -5.92
C ARG A 422 9.94 9.07 -5.29
N TYR A 423 8.61 9.11 -5.23
CA TYR A 423 7.79 7.96 -4.82
C TYR A 423 7.69 6.86 -5.88
N SER A 424 8.11 7.14 -7.12
CA SER A 424 8.20 6.11 -8.15
C SER A 424 9.15 5.00 -7.69
N LEU A 425 8.59 3.81 -7.45
CA LEU A 425 9.38 2.63 -7.09
C LEU A 425 10.40 2.33 -8.18
N ALA A 426 10.00 2.42 -9.45
CA ALA A 426 10.86 2.32 -10.62
C ALA A 426 12.10 3.24 -10.51
N TRP A 427 11.88 4.53 -10.23
CA TRP A 427 12.98 5.48 -10.06
C TRP A 427 13.83 5.18 -8.82
N GLN A 428 13.22 4.85 -7.68
CA GLN A 428 13.98 4.54 -6.46
C GLN A 428 14.91 3.36 -6.69
N LEU A 429 14.43 2.32 -7.38
CA LEU A 429 15.21 1.14 -7.72
C LEU A 429 16.36 1.48 -8.67
N GLN A 430 16.11 2.31 -9.68
CA GLN A 430 17.15 2.85 -10.56
C GLN A 430 18.22 3.58 -9.76
N TYR A 431 17.81 4.49 -8.87
CA TYR A 431 18.72 5.27 -8.05
C TYR A 431 19.56 4.38 -7.12
N LEU A 432 18.92 3.42 -6.45
CA LEU A 432 19.55 2.51 -5.49
C LEU A 432 20.48 1.47 -6.15
N SER A 433 20.27 1.15 -7.43
CA SER A 433 21.13 0.22 -8.19
C SER A 433 22.51 0.80 -8.54
N ARG A 434 22.75 2.09 -8.25
CA ARG A 434 24.02 2.77 -8.56
C ARG A 434 25.14 2.45 -7.55
N GLY A 435 24.81 1.88 -6.40
CA GLY A 435 25.74 1.73 -5.27
C GLY A 435 26.31 0.33 -5.07
N GLY A 436 27.38 -0.03 -5.79
CA GLY A 436 28.40 -0.94 -5.24
C GLY A 436 29.06 -1.96 -6.20
N LYS A 437 30.37 -2.23 -5.96
CA LYS A 437 31.18 -3.29 -6.61
C LYS A 437 30.56 -4.71 -6.51
N TRP A 438 29.64 -4.93 -5.57
CA TRP A 438 28.90 -6.19 -5.41
C TRP A 438 27.74 -6.32 -6.42
N ASP A 439 27.07 -5.22 -6.77
CA ASP A 439 25.98 -5.21 -7.76
C ASP A 439 26.54 -5.46 -9.17
N VAL A 440 27.77 -5.03 -9.49
CA VAL A 440 28.41 -5.28 -10.79
C VAL A 440 28.65 -6.78 -11.05
N LYS A 441 29.12 -7.53 -10.04
CA LYS A 441 29.33 -8.99 -10.18
C LYS A 441 28.01 -9.77 -10.29
N ASN A 442 26.99 -9.35 -9.54
CA ASN A 442 25.65 -9.93 -9.66
C ASN A 442 24.96 -9.54 -10.96
N LEU A 443 25.17 -8.32 -11.46
CA LEU A 443 24.64 -7.82 -12.72
C LEU A 443 25.26 -8.56 -13.91
N ALA A 444 26.59 -8.74 -13.95
CA ALA A 444 27.23 -9.52 -15.00
C ALA A 444 26.70 -10.97 -15.03
N LYS A 445 26.60 -11.60 -13.86
CA LYS A 445 26.02 -12.94 -13.71
C LYS A 445 24.54 -12.99 -14.11
N TRP A 446 23.78 -11.95 -13.80
CA TRP A 446 22.37 -11.82 -14.15
C TRP A 446 22.19 -11.56 -15.65
N LYS A 447 23.02 -10.71 -16.28
CA LYS A 447 23.00 -10.42 -17.72
C LYS A 447 23.32 -11.69 -18.51
N ALA A 448 24.30 -12.48 -18.06
CA ALA A 448 24.64 -13.77 -18.66
C ALA A 448 23.54 -14.85 -18.55
N LYS A 449 22.52 -14.66 -17.69
CA LYS A 449 21.39 -15.59 -17.60
C LYS A 449 20.32 -15.24 -18.62
N VAL A 450 19.80 -16.28 -19.29
CA VAL A 450 18.67 -16.16 -20.21
C VAL A 450 17.49 -15.49 -19.47
N PRO A 451 16.86 -14.45 -20.04
CA PRO A 451 15.76 -13.73 -19.40
C PRO A 451 14.59 -14.63 -18.99
N VAL A 452 14.04 -15.37 -19.94
CA VAL A 452 12.89 -16.28 -19.78
C VAL A 452 13.27 -17.64 -20.37
N SER A 453 12.95 -18.74 -19.68
CA SER A 453 13.22 -20.11 -20.14
C SER A 453 12.32 -20.52 -21.29
N ASP A 454 12.64 -21.66 -21.91
CA ASP A 454 11.68 -22.40 -22.74
C ASP A 454 10.46 -22.85 -21.91
N PRO A 455 9.34 -23.23 -22.56
CA PRO A 455 8.15 -23.72 -21.87
C PRO A 455 8.43 -24.95 -21.01
N ILE A 456 7.88 -24.96 -19.79
CA ILE A 456 8.03 -26.03 -18.80
C ILE A 456 6.67 -26.66 -18.55
N GLY A 457 6.57 -27.97 -18.78
CA GLY A 457 5.34 -28.74 -18.57
C GLY A 457 5.57 -30.24 -18.80
N PRO A 458 4.58 -31.08 -18.48
CA PRO A 458 4.64 -32.51 -18.74
C PRO A 458 4.70 -32.80 -20.25
N LYS A 459 5.47 -33.82 -20.65
CA LYS A 459 5.62 -34.21 -22.07
C LYS A 459 4.26 -34.52 -22.70
N GLY A 460 4.04 -34.01 -23.92
CA GLY A 460 2.80 -34.23 -24.68
C GLY A 460 1.58 -33.46 -24.17
N LYS A 461 1.75 -32.57 -23.19
CA LYS A 461 0.70 -31.68 -22.67
C LYS A 461 1.12 -30.22 -22.82
N PRO A 462 0.16 -29.26 -22.79
CA PRO A 462 0.49 -27.85 -22.80
C PRO A 462 1.43 -27.46 -21.66
N ALA A 463 2.34 -26.53 -21.95
CA ALA A 463 3.22 -25.98 -20.93
C ALA A 463 2.42 -25.23 -19.86
N ILE A 464 2.96 -25.23 -18.65
CA ILE A 464 2.34 -24.58 -17.49
C ILE A 464 3.15 -23.35 -17.08
N PHE A 465 4.47 -23.45 -17.19
CA PHE A 465 5.37 -22.44 -16.65
C PHE A 465 6.41 -21.96 -17.66
N ARG A 466 6.93 -20.76 -17.38
CA ARG A 466 8.26 -20.35 -17.81
C ARG A 466 9.05 -19.83 -16.62
N ALA A 467 10.27 -20.31 -16.44
CA ALA A 467 11.18 -19.83 -15.40
C ALA A 467 11.93 -18.61 -15.91
N MET A 468 11.94 -17.52 -15.15
CA MET A 468 12.60 -16.28 -15.56
C MET A 468 13.55 -15.78 -14.47
N LYS A 469 14.54 -14.97 -14.87
CA LYS A 469 15.31 -14.17 -13.92
C LYS A 469 14.46 -12.96 -13.49
N THR A 470 14.78 -12.38 -12.33
CA THR A 470 14.10 -11.16 -11.88
C THR A 470 14.24 -10.08 -12.95
N LEU A 471 13.19 -9.31 -13.21
CA LEU A 471 13.25 -8.15 -14.09
C LEU A 471 14.09 -7.05 -13.42
N ARG A 472 14.56 -6.08 -14.20
CA ARG A 472 15.19 -4.87 -13.67
C ARG A 472 14.61 -3.67 -14.37
N GLU A 473 14.17 -2.67 -13.62
CA GLU A 473 13.51 -1.48 -14.22
C GLU A 473 14.37 -0.81 -15.28
N VAL A 474 15.68 -0.76 -15.04
CA VAL A 474 16.66 -0.01 -15.83
C VAL A 474 17.36 -0.82 -16.91
N ASP A 475 16.99 -2.09 -17.10
CA ASP A 475 17.67 -2.94 -18.06
C ASP A 475 16.99 -2.85 -19.43
N ASP A 476 17.77 -2.59 -20.47
CA ASP A 476 17.23 -2.37 -21.83
C ASP A 476 16.60 -3.62 -22.45
N VAL A 477 16.83 -4.81 -21.88
CA VAL A 477 16.42 -6.10 -22.46
C VAL A 477 15.36 -6.79 -21.61
N HIS A 478 15.48 -6.75 -20.28
CA HIS A 478 14.60 -7.47 -19.35
C HIS A 478 14.06 -6.55 -18.25
N CYS A 479 13.51 -5.40 -18.66
CA CYS A 479 12.65 -4.53 -17.86
C CYS A 479 11.16 -4.88 -18.05
N PRO A 480 10.26 -4.40 -17.16
CA PRO A 480 8.82 -4.70 -17.27
C PRO A 480 8.19 -4.35 -18.62
N ALA A 481 8.50 -3.18 -19.18
CA ALA A 481 7.93 -2.74 -20.47
C ALA A 481 8.32 -3.68 -21.62
N GLU A 482 9.62 -3.97 -21.76
CA GLU A 482 10.15 -4.90 -22.76
C GLU A 482 9.68 -6.34 -22.53
N PHE A 483 9.57 -6.76 -21.27
CA PHE A 483 9.04 -8.06 -20.94
C PHE A 483 7.58 -8.20 -21.38
N VAL A 484 6.74 -7.22 -21.09
CA VAL A 484 5.34 -7.21 -21.54
C VAL A 484 5.26 -7.22 -23.06
N ARG A 485 6.08 -6.41 -23.73
CA ARG A 485 6.12 -6.32 -25.20
C ARG A 485 6.46 -7.67 -25.84
N ASN A 486 7.43 -8.38 -25.27
CA ASN A 486 7.95 -9.63 -25.82
C ASN A 486 7.20 -10.88 -25.33
N TRP A 487 6.64 -10.85 -24.12
CA TRP A 487 6.10 -12.03 -23.43
C TRP A 487 4.65 -11.88 -22.94
N GLY A 488 4.05 -10.68 -22.93
CA GLY A 488 2.70 -10.45 -22.41
C GLY A 488 1.58 -11.16 -23.18
N GLY A 489 1.87 -11.63 -24.41
CA GLY A 489 0.98 -12.53 -25.16
C GLY A 489 0.92 -13.96 -24.58
N VAL A 490 2.04 -14.43 -24.02
CA VAL A 490 2.24 -15.82 -23.56
C VAL A 490 2.19 -15.93 -22.04
N ILE A 491 2.82 -15.00 -21.31
CA ILE A 491 2.85 -14.99 -19.85
C ILE A 491 1.79 -14.02 -19.34
N LYS A 492 0.79 -14.55 -18.64
CA LYS A 492 -0.36 -13.76 -18.13
C LYS A 492 -0.30 -13.49 -16.64
N ASP A 493 0.50 -14.27 -15.92
CA ASP A 493 0.72 -14.13 -14.48
C ASP A 493 2.20 -14.37 -14.16
N VAL A 494 2.77 -13.58 -13.26
CA VAL A 494 4.15 -13.67 -12.79
C VAL A 494 4.17 -13.90 -11.28
N ILE A 495 4.72 -15.03 -10.84
CA ILE A 495 4.96 -15.34 -9.44
C ILE A 495 6.40 -15.01 -9.06
N ASP A 496 6.57 -13.99 -8.23
CA ASP A 496 7.84 -13.60 -7.64
C ASP A 496 8.05 -14.32 -6.31
N ILE A 497 8.98 -15.28 -6.31
CA ILE A 497 9.31 -16.07 -5.13
C ILE A 497 10.47 -15.50 -4.29
N SER A 498 10.96 -14.30 -4.61
CA SER A 498 12.06 -13.68 -3.87
C SER A 498 11.58 -13.09 -2.52
N GLN A 499 12.47 -13.06 -1.52
CA GLN A 499 12.18 -12.45 -0.21
C GLN A 499 12.06 -10.92 -0.34
N ASP A 500 13.05 -10.33 -1.00
CA ASP A 500 13.18 -8.89 -1.14
C ASP A 500 12.13 -8.32 -2.08
N GLN A 501 11.85 -7.02 -1.97
CA GLN A 501 10.99 -6.34 -2.93
C GLN A 501 11.59 -6.42 -4.34
N PRO A 502 10.76 -6.53 -5.40
CA PRO A 502 11.24 -6.59 -6.77
C PRO A 502 12.07 -5.35 -7.10
N VAL A 503 13.11 -5.52 -7.91
CA VAL A 503 13.94 -4.42 -8.43
C VAL A 503 13.37 -3.81 -9.71
N TYR A 504 12.05 -3.90 -9.84
CA TYR A 504 11.24 -3.36 -10.92
C TYR A 504 9.83 -3.06 -10.40
N ASP A 505 9.07 -2.22 -11.10
CA ASP A 505 7.68 -1.90 -10.77
C ASP A 505 6.71 -2.92 -11.40
N PRO A 506 6.02 -3.76 -10.61
CA PRO A 506 5.09 -4.74 -11.16
C PRO A 506 3.88 -4.13 -11.85
N ARG A 507 3.50 -2.89 -11.51
CA ARG A 507 2.31 -2.23 -12.05
C ARG A 507 2.41 -2.01 -13.56
N THR A 508 3.62 -1.84 -14.08
CA THR A 508 3.87 -1.73 -15.52
C THR A 508 3.39 -2.99 -16.26
N MET A 509 3.50 -4.17 -15.62
CA MET A 509 2.97 -5.42 -16.16
C MET A 509 1.45 -5.50 -16.00
N GLU A 510 0.93 -5.10 -14.83
CA GLU A 510 -0.51 -5.14 -14.54
C GLU A 510 -1.33 -4.24 -15.48
N LYS A 511 -0.82 -3.03 -15.80
CA LYS A 511 -1.42 -2.12 -16.79
C LYS A 511 -1.59 -2.78 -18.17
N ASN A 512 -0.78 -3.79 -18.47
CA ASN A 512 -0.78 -4.53 -19.73
C ASN A 512 -1.33 -5.96 -19.57
N LYS A 513 -2.22 -6.18 -18.59
CA LYS A 513 -2.95 -7.44 -18.35
C LYS A 513 -2.06 -8.63 -17.96
N VAL A 514 -0.83 -8.39 -17.51
CA VAL A 514 0.03 -9.41 -16.91
C VAL A 514 0.04 -9.21 -15.40
N HIS A 515 -0.58 -10.12 -14.67
CA HIS A 515 -0.78 -9.96 -13.22
C HIS A 515 0.45 -10.39 -12.43
N TYR A 516 0.74 -9.68 -11.34
CA TYR A 516 1.89 -9.97 -10.48
C TYR A 516 1.47 -10.56 -9.14
N HIS A 517 2.17 -11.61 -8.71
CA HIS A 517 1.90 -12.35 -7.47
C HIS A 517 3.19 -12.50 -6.66
N LYS A 518 3.22 -11.96 -5.44
CA LYS A 518 4.37 -12.10 -4.53
C LYS A 518 4.20 -13.30 -3.61
N PHE A 519 5.17 -14.22 -3.64
CA PHE A 519 5.24 -15.40 -2.78
C PHE A 519 6.61 -15.49 -2.08
N PRO A 520 6.86 -14.72 -1.01
CA PRO A 520 8.20 -14.53 -0.47
C PRO A 520 8.78 -15.82 0.13
N THR A 521 10.03 -16.14 -0.22
CA THR A 521 10.75 -17.30 0.33
C THR A 521 12.17 -16.94 0.72
N VAL A 522 12.74 -17.69 1.67
CA VAL A 522 14.10 -17.47 2.16
C VAL A 522 15.13 -17.91 1.12
N SER A 523 16.14 -17.07 0.90
CA SER A 523 17.21 -17.35 -0.06
C SER A 523 18.11 -18.49 0.39
N LYS A 524 18.62 -19.28 -0.56
CA LYS A 524 19.60 -20.38 -0.39
C LYS A 524 19.11 -21.62 0.37
N ILE A 525 17.94 -21.58 0.98
CA ILE A 525 17.35 -22.71 1.72
C ILE A 525 16.25 -23.35 0.84
N PRO A 526 16.14 -24.69 0.78
CA PRO A 526 15.00 -25.36 0.14
C PRO A 526 13.67 -24.98 0.80
N PRO A 527 12.62 -24.69 0.03
CA PRO A 527 11.27 -24.49 0.55
C PRO A 527 10.76 -25.65 1.39
N THR A 528 9.98 -25.34 2.42
CA THR A 528 9.33 -26.35 3.27
C THR A 528 8.13 -26.99 2.56
N GLU A 529 7.68 -28.15 3.07
CA GLU A 529 6.49 -28.83 2.54
C GLU A 529 5.24 -27.94 2.54
N ALA A 530 5.05 -27.16 3.61
CA ALA A 530 3.97 -26.20 3.73
C ALA A 530 4.05 -25.12 2.64
N GLN A 531 5.25 -24.57 2.40
CA GLN A 531 5.46 -23.56 1.35
C GLN A 531 5.22 -24.14 -0.05
N VAL A 532 5.59 -25.39 -0.29
CA VAL A 532 5.32 -26.07 -1.57
C VAL A 532 3.82 -26.30 -1.77
N ALA A 533 3.12 -26.77 -0.75
CA ALA A 533 1.67 -26.96 -0.81
C ALA A 533 0.93 -25.65 -1.08
N GLU A 534 1.34 -24.56 -0.43
CA GLU A 534 0.79 -23.21 -0.65
C GLU A 534 1.06 -22.72 -2.08
N PHE A 535 2.31 -22.84 -2.56
CA PHE A 535 2.66 -22.50 -3.93
C PHE A 535 1.82 -23.28 -4.95
N ASN A 536 1.64 -24.58 -4.74
CA ASN A 536 0.83 -25.43 -5.62
C ASN A 536 -0.63 -24.96 -5.66
N SER A 537 -1.21 -24.61 -4.51
CA SER A 537 -2.56 -24.07 -4.43
C SER A 537 -2.72 -22.74 -5.18
N ILE A 538 -1.71 -21.87 -5.12
CA ILE A 538 -1.71 -20.60 -5.88
C ILE A 538 -1.72 -20.88 -7.37
N VAL A 539 -0.84 -21.77 -7.84
CA VAL A 539 -0.79 -22.14 -9.26
C VAL A 539 -2.11 -22.74 -9.74
N ASP A 540 -2.70 -23.65 -8.97
CA ASP A 540 -3.97 -24.29 -9.34
C ASP A 540 -5.09 -23.25 -9.49
N LYS A 541 -5.17 -22.29 -8.56
CA LYS A 541 -6.10 -21.17 -8.63
C LYS A 541 -5.89 -20.33 -9.90
N LEU A 542 -4.64 -19.94 -10.19
CA LEU A 542 -4.33 -19.12 -11.37
C LEU A 542 -4.68 -19.84 -12.68
N ARG A 543 -4.47 -21.16 -12.75
CA ARG A 543 -4.83 -21.96 -13.93
C ARG A 543 -6.33 -22.05 -14.15
N GLU A 544 -7.14 -22.08 -13.09
CA GLU A 544 -8.60 -21.98 -13.23
C GLU A 544 -9.02 -20.58 -13.66
N GLU A 545 -8.41 -19.53 -13.11
CA GLU A 545 -8.65 -18.14 -13.52
C GLU A 545 -8.28 -17.91 -14.99
N HIS A 546 -7.19 -18.51 -15.49
CA HIS A 546 -6.81 -18.47 -16.89
C HIS A 546 -7.92 -18.99 -17.82
N LYS A 547 -8.67 -20.03 -17.43
CA LYS A 547 -9.76 -20.55 -18.27
C LYS A 547 -10.90 -19.56 -18.43
N THR A 548 -11.20 -18.83 -17.36
CA THR A 548 -12.23 -17.78 -17.37
C THR A 548 -11.74 -16.57 -18.15
N ARG A 549 -10.55 -16.06 -17.82
CA ARG A 549 -9.95 -14.88 -18.46
C ARG A 549 -9.69 -15.09 -19.94
N ALA A 550 -9.26 -16.28 -20.37
CA ALA A 550 -9.04 -16.59 -21.78
C ALA A 550 -10.31 -16.39 -22.62
N LYS A 551 -11.49 -16.70 -22.06
CA LYS A 551 -12.79 -16.49 -22.73
C LYS A 551 -13.20 -15.03 -22.74
N GLU A 552 -13.07 -14.35 -21.60
CA GLU A 552 -13.49 -12.95 -21.44
C GLU A 552 -12.61 -11.98 -22.22
N GLU A 553 -11.30 -12.23 -22.24
CA GLU A 553 -10.31 -11.38 -22.87
C GLU A 553 -9.96 -11.82 -24.31
N GLY A 554 -10.54 -12.93 -24.78
CA GLY A 554 -10.34 -13.45 -26.13
C GLY A 554 -8.88 -13.82 -26.44
N TRP A 555 -8.22 -14.56 -25.54
CA TRP A 555 -6.82 -14.95 -25.73
C TRP A 555 -6.68 -15.88 -26.94
N GLN A 556 -5.71 -15.58 -27.81
CA GLN A 556 -5.33 -16.44 -28.92
C GLN A 556 -3.99 -17.11 -28.61
N ASP A 557 -3.80 -18.32 -29.12
CA ASP A 557 -2.51 -19.01 -29.04
C ASP A 557 -1.46 -18.18 -29.79
N VAL A 558 -0.32 -17.93 -29.13
CA VAL A 558 0.79 -17.17 -29.70
C VAL A 558 1.85 -18.17 -30.12
N ASP A 559 2.16 -18.24 -31.42
CA ASP A 559 3.15 -19.17 -32.00
C ASP A 559 2.93 -20.63 -31.60
N GLY A 560 1.66 -21.07 -31.52
CA GLY A 560 1.28 -22.42 -31.10
C GLY A 560 1.56 -22.72 -29.63
N SER A 561 1.83 -21.69 -28.82
CA SER A 561 2.04 -21.80 -27.37
C SER A 561 0.83 -21.27 -26.60
N ASN A 562 0.31 -22.10 -25.69
CA ASN A 562 -0.71 -21.68 -24.73
C ASN A 562 -0.16 -20.63 -23.75
N GLN A 563 -1.06 -19.88 -23.11
CA GLN A 563 -0.69 -18.97 -22.03
C GLN A 563 -0.19 -19.73 -20.80
N VAL A 564 0.84 -19.18 -20.15
CA VAL A 564 1.57 -19.81 -19.04
C VAL A 564 1.80 -18.85 -17.88
N ILE A 565 2.32 -19.39 -16.78
CA ILE A 565 2.70 -18.64 -15.57
C ILE A 565 4.22 -18.46 -15.55
N GLY A 566 4.68 -17.21 -15.45
CA GLY A 566 6.07 -16.87 -15.21
C GLY A 566 6.44 -17.06 -13.75
N VAL A 567 7.59 -17.66 -13.43
CA VAL A 567 8.06 -17.81 -12.04
C VAL A 567 9.51 -17.37 -11.93
N HIS A 568 9.82 -16.49 -10.97
CA HIS A 568 11.20 -16.03 -10.77
C HIS A 568 11.60 -15.90 -9.30
N CYS A 569 12.86 -16.22 -9.05
CA CYS A 569 13.60 -15.73 -7.89
C CYS A 569 14.53 -14.61 -8.36
N HIS A 570 15.80 -14.59 -7.93
CA HIS A 570 16.76 -13.63 -8.47
C HIS A 570 17.29 -14.06 -9.86
N TYR A 571 17.82 -15.29 -9.97
CA TYR A 571 18.38 -15.82 -11.23
C TYR A 571 17.44 -16.78 -11.98
N GLY A 572 16.33 -17.21 -11.36
CA GLY A 572 15.40 -18.16 -11.97
C GLY A 572 15.96 -19.57 -12.13
N SER A 573 16.79 -20.05 -11.19
CA SER A 573 17.42 -21.38 -11.25
C SER A 573 17.01 -22.26 -10.07
N ASN A 574 17.65 -22.17 -8.90
CA ASN A 574 17.50 -23.15 -7.82
C ASN A 574 16.10 -23.19 -7.19
N ARG A 575 15.68 -22.12 -6.50
CA ARG A 575 14.36 -22.07 -5.84
C ARG A 575 13.22 -22.18 -6.85
N THR A 576 13.36 -21.50 -7.98
CA THR A 576 12.38 -21.57 -9.08
C THR A 576 12.24 -23.00 -9.56
N GLY A 577 13.34 -23.66 -9.89
CA GLY A 577 13.34 -25.05 -10.29
C GLY A 577 12.74 -25.97 -9.24
N TYR A 578 13.08 -25.77 -7.96
CA TYR A 578 12.54 -26.58 -6.87
C TYR A 578 11.01 -26.53 -6.82
N PHE A 579 10.40 -25.34 -6.84
CA PHE A 579 8.94 -25.21 -6.86
C PHE A 579 8.31 -25.80 -8.12
N LEU A 580 8.89 -25.53 -9.29
CA LEU A 580 8.34 -26.03 -10.56
C LEU A 580 8.42 -27.56 -10.64
N VAL A 581 9.54 -28.14 -10.22
CA VAL A 581 9.70 -29.60 -10.12
C VAL A 581 8.69 -30.18 -9.14
N CYS A 582 8.56 -29.60 -7.95
CA CYS A 582 7.55 -30.04 -6.97
C CYS A 582 6.13 -30.01 -7.54
N TYR A 583 5.77 -28.97 -8.31
CA TYR A 583 4.44 -28.88 -8.92
C TYR A 583 4.22 -29.98 -9.98
N LEU A 584 5.16 -30.17 -10.90
CA LEU A 584 5.08 -31.22 -11.93
C LEU A 584 4.92 -32.61 -11.30
N VAL A 585 5.61 -32.80 -10.18
CA VAL A 585 5.63 -34.03 -9.44
C VAL A 585 4.34 -34.27 -8.64
N ASP A 586 3.86 -33.27 -7.91
CA ASP A 586 2.70 -33.39 -7.00
C ASP A 586 1.37 -33.30 -7.74
N ARG A 587 1.30 -32.47 -8.80
CA ARG A 587 0.05 -32.19 -9.53
C ARG A 587 -0.02 -32.85 -10.90
N CYS A 588 1.11 -33.05 -11.58
CA CYS A 588 1.12 -33.63 -12.93
C CYS A 588 1.53 -35.10 -12.96
N GLY A 589 1.94 -35.67 -11.81
CA GLY A 589 2.33 -37.09 -11.69
C GLY A 589 3.61 -37.43 -12.46
N VAL A 590 4.46 -36.44 -12.73
CA VAL A 590 5.75 -36.63 -13.40
C VAL A 590 6.74 -37.24 -12.41
N ASP A 591 7.60 -38.16 -12.87
CA ASP A 591 8.69 -38.67 -12.05
C ASP A 591 9.66 -37.54 -11.64
N VAL A 592 10.29 -37.66 -10.47
CA VAL A 592 11.16 -36.60 -9.94
C VAL A 592 12.38 -36.35 -10.82
N GLN A 593 13.00 -37.41 -11.34
CA GLN A 593 14.16 -37.26 -12.22
C GLN A 593 13.73 -36.67 -13.55
N GLU A 594 12.61 -37.16 -14.10
CA GLU A 594 12.05 -36.60 -15.33
C GLU A 594 11.69 -35.11 -15.18
N ALA A 595 11.11 -34.70 -14.04
CA ALA A 595 10.77 -33.31 -13.79
C ALA A 595 12.02 -32.41 -13.65
N ILE A 596 13.09 -32.90 -13.01
CA ILE A 596 14.39 -32.22 -12.96
C ILE A 596 14.96 -32.05 -14.38
N ASP A 597 14.89 -33.10 -15.20
CA ASP A 597 15.41 -33.08 -16.58
C ASP A 597 14.60 -32.12 -17.48
N ILE A 598 13.27 -32.08 -17.32
CA ILE A 598 12.40 -31.11 -17.99
C ILE A 598 12.84 -29.68 -17.64
N PHE A 599 13.09 -29.40 -16.35
CA PHE A 599 13.54 -28.08 -15.92
C PHE A 599 14.94 -27.75 -16.45
N ALA A 600 15.87 -28.69 -16.38
CA ALA A 600 17.25 -28.51 -16.85
C ALA A 600 17.33 -28.29 -18.37
N LYS A 601 16.46 -28.95 -19.13
CA LYS A 601 16.33 -28.74 -20.58
C LYS A 601 15.82 -27.35 -20.91
N ALA A 602 14.79 -26.88 -20.19
CA ALA A 602 14.19 -25.58 -20.47
C ALA A 602 15.00 -24.40 -19.93
N ARG A 603 15.68 -24.56 -18.79
CA ARG A 603 16.48 -23.53 -18.12
C ARG A 603 17.94 -23.98 -18.05
N PRO A 604 18.84 -23.41 -18.86
CA PRO A 604 20.24 -23.82 -18.91
C PRO A 604 20.92 -23.84 -17.52
N ASN A 605 21.60 -24.94 -17.23
CA ASN A 605 22.21 -25.29 -15.93
C ASN A 605 21.24 -25.69 -14.81
N GLY A 606 19.93 -25.77 -15.07
CA GLY A 606 18.93 -26.31 -14.15
C GLY A 606 19.03 -25.81 -12.70
N ILE A 607 18.76 -26.72 -11.77
CA ILE A 607 19.04 -26.55 -10.35
C ILE A 607 20.52 -26.88 -10.14
N ARG A 608 21.29 -25.91 -9.62
CA ARG A 608 22.75 -26.00 -9.46
C ARG A 608 23.19 -26.44 -8.07
N HIS A 609 22.36 -26.23 -7.06
CA HIS A 609 22.69 -26.54 -5.69
C HIS A 609 22.22 -27.95 -5.34
N GLU A 610 23.17 -28.84 -5.05
CA GLU A 610 22.92 -30.26 -4.73
C GLU A 610 21.91 -30.44 -3.61
N HIS A 611 21.99 -29.63 -2.55
CA HIS A 611 21.06 -29.71 -1.42
C HIS A 611 19.58 -29.45 -1.78
N PHE A 612 19.30 -28.78 -2.91
CA PHE A 612 17.93 -28.69 -3.44
C PHE A 612 17.51 -29.97 -4.17
N ILE A 613 18.43 -30.59 -4.92
CA ILE A 613 18.19 -31.86 -5.63
C ILE A 613 18.00 -32.99 -4.63
N ASP A 614 18.89 -33.09 -3.63
CA ASP A 614 18.81 -34.08 -2.57
C ASP A 614 17.46 -34.01 -1.86
N ARG A 615 17.01 -32.79 -1.53
CA ARG A 615 15.72 -32.59 -0.87
C ARG A 615 14.53 -33.02 -1.76
N LEU A 616 14.60 -32.80 -3.07
CA LEU A 616 13.56 -33.28 -4.01
C LEU A 616 13.47 -34.82 -4.02
N HIS A 617 14.60 -35.52 -4.00
CA HIS A 617 14.61 -36.99 -3.94
C HIS A 617 14.18 -37.52 -2.56
N CYS A 618 14.66 -36.92 -1.47
CA CYS A 618 14.25 -37.29 -0.10
C CYS A 618 12.73 -37.18 0.09
N ARG A 619 12.14 -36.09 -0.40
CA ARG A 619 10.69 -35.85 -0.37
C ARG A 619 9.91 -36.98 -1.04
N LYS A 620 10.43 -37.54 -2.14
CA LYS A 620 9.76 -38.64 -2.85
C LYS A 620 9.90 -40.00 -2.20
N SER A 621 11.03 -40.26 -1.56
CA SER A 621 11.27 -41.51 -0.85
C SER A 621 10.44 -41.69 0.43
N GLY A 622 9.66 -40.67 0.84
CA GLY A 622 8.90 -40.69 2.09
C GLY A 622 9.75 -40.54 3.36
N LEU A 623 11.06 -40.33 3.22
CA LEU A 623 12.04 -40.23 4.31
C LEU A 623 12.17 -38.81 4.90
N ALA A 624 11.34 -37.87 4.47
CA ALA A 624 11.34 -36.50 4.98
C ALA A 624 10.53 -36.41 6.29
N GLU A 625 11.02 -37.03 7.36
CA GLU A 625 10.68 -36.55 8.71
C GLU A 625 11.15 -35.10 8.84
N SER A 626 10.29 -34.27 9.44
CA SER A 626 10.44 -32.83 9.48
C SER A 626 11.72 -32.44 10.24
N SER A 627 12.45 -31.46 9.72
CA SER A 627 13.61 -30.85 10.40
C SER A 627 13.26 -30.20 11.75
N GLU A 628 11.97 -30.06 12.08
CA GLU A 628 11.49 -29.65 13.41
C GLU A 628 11.59 -30.77 14.47
N GLU A 629 11.54 -32.05 14.09
CA GLU A 629 11.68 -33.17 15.04
C GLU A 629 13.14 -33.49 15.37
N ILE A 630 14.08 -33.21 14.46
CA ILE A 630 15.51 -33.40 14.69
C ILE A 630 16.04 -32.36 15.70
N SER A 631 15.54 -31.12 15.65
CA SER A 631 15.85 -30.10 16.67
C SER A 631 15.31 -30.50 18.03
N LYS A 632 14.06 -30.97 18.10
CA LYS A 632 13.42 -31.39 19.36
C LYS A 632 14.06 -32.66 19.96
N ARG A 633 14.54 -33.59 19.14
CA ARG A 633 15.30 -34.76 19.63
C ARG A 633 16.71 -34.37 20.10
N GLY A 634 17.39 -33.45 19.41
CA GLY A 634 18.70 -32.93 19.83
C GLY A 634 18.65 -32.21 21.18
N ASP A 635 17.60 -31.43 21.43
CA ASP A 635 17.41 -30.72 22.70
C ASP A 635 17.01 -31.69 23.84
N ALA A 636 16.16 -32.68 23.56
CA ALA A 636 15.79 -33.71 24.55
C ALA A 636 16.95 -34.67 24.92
N GLU A 637 17.90 -34.90 24.00
CA GLU A 637 19.06 -35.77 24.23
C GLU A 637 20.22 -35.02 24.92
N GLN A 638 20.27 -33.69 24.84
CA GLN A 638 21.16 -32.85 25.67
C GLN A 638 20.64 -32.67 27.10
N ASP A 639 19.32 -32.54 27.31
CA ASP A 639 18.75 -32.44 28.65
C ASP A 639 18.78 -33.77 29.42
N SER A 640 18.74 -34.93 28.74
CA SER A 640 18.90 -36.24 29.41
C SER A 640 20.35 -36.54 29.81
N LYS A 641 21.34 -35.98 29.10
CA LYS A 641 22.78 -36.14 29.45
C LYS A 641 23.26 -35.17 30.53
N LYS A 642 22.53 -34.08 30.82
CA LYS A 642 22.83 -33.17 31.94
C LYS A 642 22.32 -33.65 33.31
N ASN A 643 21.38 -34.60 33.36
CA ASN A 643 20.82 -35.11 34.62
C ASN A 643 21.40 -36.46 35.08
N VAL A 644 22.51 -36.92 34.48
CA VAL A 644 23.21 -38.16 34.90
C VAL A 644 24.71 -37.92 35.21
N GLY A 645 25.13 -36.66 35.35
CA GLY A 645 26.49 -36.34 35.76
C GLY A 645 26.58 -34.95 36.40
N GLU A 646 26.55 -34.96 37.74
CA GLU A 646 26.80 -33.85 38.69
C GLU A 646 25.79 -32.69 38.78
#